data_AF-A0A4R0R3E8-F1
#
_entry.id   AF-A0A4R0R3E8-F1
#
_cell.length_a   1.000
_cell.length_b   1.000
_cell.length_c   1.000
_cell.angle_alpha   90.00
_cell.angle_beta   90.00
_cell.angle_gamma   90.00
#
_symmetry.space_group_name_H-M   'P 1'
#
loop_
_entity.id
_entity.type
_entity.pdbx_description
1 polymer ?
#
loop_
_entity_poly.entity_id
_entity_poly.type
_entity_poly.pdbx_seq_one_letter_code
_entity_poly.pdbx_strand_id
1 'polypeptide(L)'
;MASKAATHYLQYDIQWSSLALLYYDYALTFPMEVKYIWRDKFRLSTILYVFCRYALVANVLYLLAISDKLTDEYVRCFSCNSWYKFLGALSVLGRAAVIITFTGRVYAVWSQNQYILAYLSILGLACIALDITHVPRVLEHPDRYASIALRYVGLFTNLTFYFCTTANHLLSILMAAFEFSAVVLTAVRCVQSFRAGSATWGSERGGLLYVIFEQGVLYFCIMSAFTIATVVLIYRGSSGFWQRLLNALTLPLSGLLTARFLLHVRRWDFERTGGIRATAGSNFDSQDNSVVFRVAGLISTIVDEFGSDPVARATTKTIDWNVHVLTEAFDRECNVQYKRLSSNSSSDGSASYDSLNLWGSDDASSTTSVDSSAHGVPKLEAYLYFYGLRGNRKPGPKLIWRSSTDVFTPPSGPSQDVRAMQLLTVHEHVKLGKEKDLWPKIRKETVHLLDVKEIKLTSVDLVRFRWEEPTKDGLGNPVTSAVTIWIGVLPDSTNGDAAFDAAQDIFELLKEHSIDDIDIAFRESEVQSFAGPVLYAPVNDVHPLKDVIDWVTTPLSLPIAGSKTRHMQGTLGFYFKIGDDLYGVTARHVLFPDTEANVVYRYDTSAPKKNVILMGNRGFDDLLASIQALIGTLNNTVIVLEKSVKTYTARAQAGSAQAAADLVVYQQRLDNTNNTIVELKTFFATLKREWSDFNNRVIGHVVWSPPITGLNAPDGYTQDVCVIKLDKEKFLPNFRGNVIDLGTEIESGKLMALLYPRVDVPSEFDYPEDRLYQLRVILAAANIKEPNSHDIKGDPTRFVMKRGLTTRTTVGRLNGFESHKRRYGLLGAFDSVEAAVHPYDNDSGPFSRGGDSGAAIFGANNDFVAQLTGGAGPTDSSDITYGTPMEWLWDAVIKTEFPKAVLFFDN
;
A
#
# COMPACT_ATOMS: atom_id res chain seq x y z
N MET A 1 -22.76 -58.68 -20.95
CA MET A 1 -23.12 -57.32 -21.44
C MET A 1 -23.19 -56.31 -20.29
N ALA A 2 -23.94 -56.57 -19.21
CA ALA A 2 -24.18 -55.63 -18.09
C ALA A 2 -22.96 -54.81 -17.61
N SER A 3 -21.80 -55.42 -17.38
CA SER A 3 -20.61 -54.68 -16.91
C SER A 3 -20.10 -53.61 -17.89
N LYS A 4 -20.12 -53.86 -19.21
CA LYS A 4 -19.76 -52.83 -20.21
C LYS A 4 -20.77 -51.68 -20.21
N ALA A 5 -22.07 -51.96 -20.05
CA ALA A 5 -23.09 -50.94 -19.93
C ALA A 5 -22.92 -50.09 -18.65
N ALA A 6 -22.61 -50.73 -17.51
CA ALA A 6 -22.34 -50.03 -16.26
C ALA A 6 -21.07 -49.14 -16.33
N THR A 7 -19.98 -49.63 -16.94
CA THR A 7 -18.78 -48.81 -17.17
C THR A 7 -19.05 -47.63 -18.10
N HIS A 8 -19.84 -47.83 -19.16
CA HIS A 8 -20.24 -46.76 -20.08
C HIS A 8 -21.12 -45.71 -19.39
N TYR A 9 -22.11 -46.14 -18.60
CA TYR A 9 -22.97 -45.28 -17.80
C TYR A 9 -22.16 -44.42 -16.81
N LEU A 10 -21.28 -45.05 -16.01
CA LEU A 10 -20.39 -44.34 -15.08
C LEU A 10 -19.42 -43.37 -15.77
N GLN A 11 -18.95 -43.70 -17.00
CA GLN A 11 -18.16 -42.78 -17.81
C GLN A 11 -18.96 -41.53 -18.21
N TYR A 12 -20.25 -41.69 -18.53
CA TYR A 12 -21.13 -40.56 -18.84
C TYR A 12 -21.43 -39.71 -17.61
N ASP A 13 -21.78 -40.32 -16.48
CA ASP A 13 -22.10 -39.60 -15.24
C ASP A 13 -20.94 -38.72 -14.76
N ILE A 14 -19.69 -39.22 -14.87
CA ILE A 14 -18.49 -38.46 -14.52
C ILE A 14 -18.24 -37.31 -15.49
N GLN A 15 -18.47 -37.50 -16.79
CA GLN A 15 -18.37 -36.42 -17.79
C GLN A 15 -19.44 -35.35 -17.57
N TRP A 16 -20.69 -35.74 -17.34
CA TRP A 16 -21.79 -34.82 -17.01
C TRP A 16 -21.55 -34.08 -15.68
N SER A 17 -20.99 -34.74 -14.67
CA SER A 17 -20.62 -34.11 -13.39
C SER A 17 -19.50 -33.09 -13.55
N SER A 18 -18.47 -33.44 -14.33
CA SER A 18 -17.38 -32.53 -14.71
C SER A 18 -17.90 -31.30 -15.45
N LEU A 19 -18.84 -31.51 -16.39
CA LEU A 19 -19.45 -30.45 -17.17
C LEU A 19 -20.37 -29.55 -16.33
N ALA A 20 -21.19 -30.13 -15.46
CA ALA A 20 -22.07 -29.38 -14.56
C ALA A 20 -21.27 -28.49 -13.60
N LEU A 21 -20.20 -29.02 -12.99
CA LEU A 21 -19.30 -28.26 -12.12
C LEU A 21 -18.66 -27.08 -12.87
N LEU A 22 -18.24 -27.30 -14.11
CA LEU A 22 -17.59 -26.30 -14.95
C LEU A 22 -18.54 -25.18 -15.39
N TYR A 23 -19.75 -25.51 -15.87
CA TYR A 23 -20.73 -24.49 -16.23
C TYR A 23 -21.29 -23.75 -15.00
N TYR A 24 -21.38 -24.41 -13.85
CA TYR A 24 -21.72 -23.77 -12.57
C TYR A 24 -20.65 -22.76 -12.15
N ASP A 25 -19.36 -23.10 -12.25
CA ASP A 25 -18.28 -22.13 -12.04
C ASP A 25 -18.38 -20.94 -13.00
N TYR A 26 -18.66 -21.20 -14.28
CA TYR A 26 -18.75 -20.15 -15.29
C TYR A 26 -19.87 -19.17 -14.95
N ALA A 27 -21.04 -19.67 -14.56
CA ALA A 27 -22.16 -18.83 -14.10
C ALA A 27 -21.79 -17.98 -12.86
N LEU A 28 -21.10 -18.54 -11.87
CA LEU A 28 -20.65 -17.82 -10.67
C LEU A 28 -19.58 -16.75 -10.98
N THR A 29 -18.67 -17.03 -11.90
CA THR A 29 -17.52 -16.17 -12.20
C THR A 29 -17.77 -15.15 -13.31
N PHE A 30 -18.81 -15.35 -14.14
CA PHE A 30 -19.16 -14.48 -15.27
C PHE A 30 -19.25 -12.97 -14.93
N PRO A 31 -19.86 -12.53 -13.81
CA PRO A 31 -19.90 -11.09 -13.48
C PRO A 31 -18.52 -10.48 -13.22
N MET A 32 -17.60 -11.26 -12.64
CA MET A 32 -16.21 -10.84 -12.41
C MET A 32 -15.37 -10.91 -13.68
N GLU A 33 -15.60 -11.93 -14.52
CA GLU A 33 -14.98 -12.11 -15.83
C GLU A 33 -15.31 -10.93 -16.77
N VAL A 34 -16.58 -10.55 -16.89
CA VAL A 34 -17.00 -9.37 -17.67
C VAL A 34 -16.34 -8.08 -17.16
N LYS A 35 -16.09 -7.96 -15.85
CA LYS A 35 -15.49 -6.77 -15.24
C LYS A 35 -13.95 -6.72 -15.34
N TYR A 36 -13.26 -7.83 -15.11
CA TYR A 36 -11.79 -7.87 -14.91
C TYR A 36 -11.00 -8.54 -16.06
N ILE A 37 -11.70 -9.18 -17.02
CA ILE A 37 -11.08 -9.80 -18.19
C ILE A 37 -11.55 -9.10 -19.47
N TRP A 38 -12.85 -8.96 -19.68
CA TRP A 38 -13.42 -8.44 -20.94
C TRP A 38 -13.56 -6.91 -21.01
N ARG A 39 -13.69 -6.23 -19.87
CA ARG A 39 -13.66 -4.74 -19.77
C ARG A 39 -12.29 -4.18 -19.36
N ASP A 40 -11.26 -5.03 -19.32
CA ASP A 40 -9.91 -4.68 -18.90
C ASP A 40 -8.97 -4.56 -20.11
N LYS A 41 -7.77 -3.98 -19.93
CA LYS A 41 -6.74 -3.98 -20.96
C LYS A 41 -6.27 -5.42 -21.23
N PHE A 42 -6.12 -5.76 -22.50
CA PHE A 42 -5.63 -7.07 -22.94
C PHE A 42 -4.16 -7.26 -22.50
N ARG A 43 -3.83 -8.37 -21.85
CA ARG A 43 -2.45 -8.76 -21.48
C ARG A 43 -2.26 -10.26 -21.67
N LEU A 44 -1.05 -10.76 -21.42
CA LEU A 44 -0.74 -12.20 -21.44
C LEU A 44 -1.69 -13.03 -20.54
N SER A 45 -2.02 -12.55 -19.33
CA SER A 45 -3.01 -13.19 -18.47
C SER A 45 -4.41 -13.30 -19.07
N THR A 46 -4.81 -12.41 -19.99
CA THR A 46 -6.07 -12.56 -20.77
C THR A 46 -5.98 -13.79 -21.67
N ILE A 47 -4.85 -13.98 -22.37
CA ILE A 47 -4.61 -15.13 -23.25
C ILE A 47 -4.55 -16.44 -22.44
N LEU A 48 -3.80 -16.45 -21.34
CA LEU A 48 -3.69 -17.60 -20.44
C LEU A 48 -5.05 -17.94 -19.82
N TYR A 49 -5.83 -16.95 -19.37
CA TYR A 49 -7.18 -17.15 -18.85
C TYR A 49 -8.12 -17.74 -19.91
N VAL A 50 -8.10 -17.21 -21.14
CA VAL A 50 -8.92 -17.73 -22.24
C VAL A 50 -8.58 -19.18 -22.56
N PHE A 51 -7.30 -19.57 -22.57
CA PHE A 51 -6.92 -20.97 -22.75
C PHE A 51 -7.21 -21.86 -21.53
N CYS A 52 -7.02 -21.39 -20.29
CA CYS A 52 -7.39 -22.18 -19.10
C CYS A 52 -8.90 -22.40 -18.96
N ARG A 53 -9.72 -21.48 -19.46
CA ARG A 53 -11.19 -21.51 -19.39
C ARG A 53 -11.81 -22.10 -20.67
N TYR A 54 -11.75 -21.40 -21.78
CA TYR A 54 -12.48 -21.78 -22.99
C TYR A 54 -11.92 -23.00 -23.71
N ALA A 55 -10.67 -23.42 -23.44
CA ALA A 55 -10.20 -24.71 -23.96
C ALA A 55 -10.99 -25.90 -23.40
N LEU A 56 -11.55 -25.77 -22.20
CA LEU A 56 -12.35 -26.81 -21.57
C LEU A 56 -13.72 -27.01 -22.23
N VAL A 57 -14.13 -26.14 -23.16
CA VAL A 57 -15.29 -26.38 -24.05
C VAL A 57 -15.05 -27.62 -24.93
N ALA A 58 -13.78 -28.01 -25.15
CA ALA A 58 -13.45 -29.29 -25.78
C ALA A 58 -14.07 -30.50 -25.07
N ASN A 59 -14.38 -30.43 -23.77
CA ASN A 59 -15.02 -31.53 -23.03
C ASN A 59 -16.50 -31.71 -23.42
N VAL A 60 -17.23 -30.63 -23.73
CA VAL A 60 -18.60 -30.70 -24.29
C VAL A 60 -18.58 -31.50 -25.61
N LEU A 61 -17.58 -31.19 -26.44
CA LEU A 61 -17.44 -31.71 -27.78
C LEU A 61 -16.88 -33.14 -27.78
N TYR A 62 -16.09 -33.50 -26.77
CA TYR A 62 -15.67 -34.86 -26.45
C TYR A 62 -16.84 -35.73 -25.96
N LEU A 63 -17.73 -35.19 -25.12
CA LEU A 63 -18.98 -35.86 -24.72
C LEU A 63 -19.92 -36.08 -25.92
N LEU A 64 -20.05 -35.09 -26.81
CA LEU A 64 -20.82 -35.21 -28.05
C LEU A 64 -20.19 -36.21 -29.04
N ALA A 65 -18.85 -36.36 -29.04
CA ALA A 65 -18.15 -37.40 -29.79
C ALA A 65 -18.40 -38.82 -29.23
N ILE A 66 -18.35 -38.99 -27.90
CA ILE A 66 -18.62 -40.30 -27.24
C ILE A 66 -20.09 -40.73 -27.36
N SER A 67 -21.01 -39.81 -27.67
CA SER A 67 -22.44 -40.08 -27.87
C SER A 67 -22.85 -40.32 -29.32
N ASP A 68 -21.87 -40.49 -30.22
CA ASP A 68 -22.04 -40.65 -31.68
C ASP A 68 -22.85 -39.51 -32.34
N LYS A 69 -23.10 -38.39 -31.64
CA LYS A 69 -23.90 -37.25 -32.11
C LYS A 69 -23.15 -36.30 -33.05
N LEU A 70 -21.84 -36.44 -33.16
CA LEU A 70 -21.02 -35.70 -34.13
C LEU A 70 -20.71 -36.51 -35.41
N THR A 71 -21.18 -37.76 -35.49
CA THR A 71 -20.99 -38.65 -36.64
C THR A 71 -22.31 -38.90 -37.34
N ASP A 72 -22.63 -38.06 -38.33
CA ASP A 72 -23.77 -38.28 -39.21
C ASP A 72 -23.55 -39.55 -40.06
N GLU A 73 -24.54 -40.45 -40.10
CA GLU A 73 -24.31 -41.86 -40.46
C GLU A 73 -23.97 -42.05 -41.97
N TYR A 74 -24.24 -41.03 -42.78
CA TYR A 74 -24.17 -41.08 -44.24
C TYR A 74 -22.82 -40.67 -44.87
N VAL A 75 -21.97 -39.89 -44.18
CA VAL A 75 -20.72 -39.34 -44.78
C VAL A 75 -19.53 -40.27 -44.52
N ARG A 76 -19.59 -41.50 -45.04
CA ARG A 76 -18.64 -42.58 -44.70
C ARG A 76 -17.31 -42.63 -45.46
N CYS A 77 -17.03 -41.73 -46.41
CA CYS A 77 -15.93 -41.93 -47.38
C CYS A 77 -14.83 -40.85 -47.45
N PHE A 78 -15.16 -39.55 -47.57
CA PHE A 78 -14.15 -38.50 -47.80
C PHE A 78 -14.44 -37.18 -47.05
N SER A 79 -13.41 -36.67 -46.35
CA SER A 79 -13.39 -35.40 -45.58
C SER A 79 -14.32 -35.36 -44.34
N CYS A 80 -13.98 -34.75 -43.20
CA CYS A 80 -12.74 -34.04 -42.83
C CYS A 80 -12.42 -34.25 -41.34
N ASN A 81 -11.26 -34.84 -40.99
CA ASN A 81 -10.87 -35.11 -39.59
C ASN A 81 -10.38 -33.85 -38.82
N SER A 82 -10.94 -32.67 -39.14
CA SER A 82 -10.46 -31.39 -38.63
C SER A 82 -10.99 -31.03 -37.25
N TRP A 83 -12.20 -31.48 -36.89
CA TRP A 83 -12.78 -31.18 -35.58
C TRP A 83 -11.97 -31.82 -34.45
N TYR A 84 -11.61 -33.09 -34.58
CA TYR A 84 -10.74 -33.77 -33.62
C TYR A 84 -9.34 -33.14 -33.53
N LYS A 85 -8.75 -32.70 -34.65
CA LYS A 85 -7.46 -31.97 -34.63
C LYS A 85 -7.57 -30.61 -33.94
N PHE A 86 -8.67 -29.89 -34.14
CA PHE A 86 -8.96 -28.62 -33.47
C PHE A 86 -9.17 -28.80 -31.96
N LEU A 87 -10.00 -29.76 -31.55
CA LEU A 87 -10.19 -30.16 -30.15
C LEU A 87 -8.86 -30.55 -29.48
N GLY A 88 -8.02 -31.28 -30.23
CA GLY A 88 -6.70 -31.67 -29.78
C GLY A 88 -5.79 -30.47 -29.53
N ALA A 89 -5.61 -29.60 -30.53
CA ALA A 89 -4.81 -28.38 -30.37
C ALA A 89 -5.31 -27.49 -29.22
N LEU A 90 -6.62 -27.39 -29.05
CA LEU A 90 -7.24 -26.63 -27.97
C LEU A 90 -6.90 -27.21 -26.57
N SER A 91 -6.95 -28.53 -26.42
CA SER A 91 -6.55 -29.24 -25.18
C SER A 91 -5.06 -28.99 -24.83
N VAL A 92 -4.16 -29.08 -25.82
CA VAL A 92 -2.72 -28.80 -25.65
C VAL A 92 -2.50 -27.36 -25.18
N LEU A 93 -3.18 -26.38 -25.80
CA LEU A 93 -3.08 -24.97 -25.44
C LEU A 93 -3.57 -24.70 -24.00
N GLY A 94 -4.65 -25.37 -23.57
CA GLY A 94 -5.11 -25.34 -22.19
C GLY A 94 -4.06 -25.83 -21.19
N ARG A 95 -3.41 -26.97 -21.46
CA ARG A 95 -2.33 -27.50 -20.59
C ARG A 95 -1.10 -26.60 -20.59
N ALA A 96 -0.73 -26.06 -21.75
CA ALA A 96 0.40 -25.13 -21.86
C ALA A 96 0.16 -23.85 -21.02
N ALA A 97 -1.06 -23.29 -21.06
CA ALA A 97 -1.41 -22.11 -20.25
C ALA A 97 -1.32 -22.38 -18.74
N VAL A 98 -1.74 -23.57 -18.28
CA VAL A 98 -1.60 -24.02 -16.89
C VAL A 98 -0.11 -24.14 -16.50
N ILE A 99 0.71 -24.82 -17.30
CA ILE A 99 2.16 -24.98 -17.08
C ILE A 99 2.87 -23.62 -17.00
N ILE A 100 2.57 -22.70 -17.92
CA ILE A 100 3.14 -21.35 -17.94
C ILE A 100 2.75 -20.58 -16.66
N THR A 101 1.48 -20.65 -16.26
CA THR A 101 0.97 -19.94 -15.08
C THR A 101 1.66 -20.40 -13.79
N PHE A 102 1.86 -21.71 -13.60
CA PHE A 102 2.61 -22.20 -12.42
C PHE A 102 4.10 -21.92 -12.49
N THR A 103 4.71 -22.00 -13.67
CA THR A 103 6.14 -21.67 -13.84
C THR A 103 6.41 -20.21 -13.46
N GLY A 104 5.57 -19.27 -13.94
CA GLY A 104 5.63 -17.86 -13.56
C GLY A 104 5.41 -17.62 -12.07
N ARG A 105 4.39 -18.27 -11.48
CA ARG A 105 4.08 -18.16 -10.05
C ARG A 105 5.23 -18.62 -9.15
N VAL A 106 5.85 -19.78 -9.42
CA VAL A 106 6.97 -20.28 -8.61
C VAL A 106 8.21 -19.40 -8.77
N TYR A 107 8.48 -18.92 -9.98
CA TYR A 107 9.59 -18.02 -10.30
C TYR A 107 9.49 -16.67 -9.56
N ALA A 108 8.29 -16.07 -9.50
CA ALA A 108 8.02 -14.86 -8.71
C ALA A 108 8.23 -15.10 -7.20
N VAL A 109 7.64 -16.19 -6.67
CA VAL A 109 7.78 -16.61 -5.26
C VAL A 109 9.25 -16.86 -4.86
N TRP A 110 10.11 -17.28 -5.79
CA TRP A 110 11.54 -17.51 -5.58
C TRP A 110 12.45 -16.35 -6.05
N SER A 111 12.00 -15.10 -5.94
CA SER A 111 12.83 -13.91 -6.17
C SER A 111 13.49 -13.86 -7.55
N GLN A 112 12.79 -14.29 -8.60
CA GLN A 112 13.29 -14.33 -9.97
C GLN A 112 14.53 -15.24 -10.16
N ASN A 113 14.63 -16.31 -9.36
CA ASN A 113 15.73 -17.28 -9.44
C ASN A 113 15.72 -18.04 -10.79
N GLN A 114 16.70 -17.75 -11.63
CA GLN A 114 16.86 -18.30 -12.99
C GLN A 114 16.99 -19.83 -13.01
N TYR A 115 17.58 -20.45 -11.99
CA TYR A 115 17.76 -21.91 -11.94
C TYR A 115 16.42 -22.64 -11.77
N ILE A 116 15.49 -22.05 -11.00
CA ILE A 116 14.15 -22.59 -10.79
C ILE A 116 13.28 -22.39 -12.03
N LEU A 117 13.41 -21.24 -12.71
CA LEU A 117 12.78 -21.01 -14.01
C LEU A 117 13.26 -22.02 -15.05
N ALA A 118 14.57 -22.24 -15.16
CA ALA A 118 15.15 -23.20 -16.10
C ALA A 118 14.68 -24.63 -15.82
N TYR A 119 14.70 -25.07 -14.55
CA TYR A 119 14.23 -26.40 -14.15
C TYR A 119 12.75 -26.64 -14.51
N LEU A 120 11.85 -25.74 -14.12
CA LEU A 120 10.42 -25.87 -14.40
C LEU A 120 10.10 -25.71 -15.89
N SER A 121 10.82 -24.84 -16.61
CA SER A 121 10.64 -24.67 -18.05
C SER A 121 11.07 -25.90 -18.85
N ILE A 122 12.21 -26.53 -18.50
CA ILE A 122 12.65 -27.78 -19.15
C ILE A 122 11.62 -28.89 -18.92
N LEU A 123 11.15 -29.05 -17.69
CA LEU A 123 10.16 -30.08 -17.32
C LEU A 123 8.79 -29.82 -17.97
N GLY A 124 8.34 -28.57 -18.01
CA GLY A 124 7.10 -28.14 -18.67
C GLY A 124 7.15 -28.29 -20.20
N LEU A 125 8.27 -27.94 -20.84
CA LEU A 125 8.48 -28.15 -22.27
C LEU A 125 8.47 -29.63 -22.66
N ALA A 126 9.05 -30.50 -21.82
CA ALA A 126 8.97 -31.96 -22.02
C ALA A 126 7.51 -32.46 -21.95
N CYS A 127 6.70 -31.95 -21.01
CA CYS A 127 5.28 -32.27 -20.91
C CYS A 127 4.49 -31.80 -22.15
N ILE A 128 4.72 -30.56 -22.61
CA ILE A 128 4.04 -29.99 -23.80
C ILE A 128 4.44 -30.76 -25.06
N ALA A 129 5.72 -31.09 -25.24
CA ALA A 129 6.20 -31.87 -26.38
C ALA A 129 5.58 -33.26 -26.45
N LEU A 130 5.49 -33.97 -25.32
CA LEU A 130 4.83 -35.27 -25.25
C LEU A 130 3.32 -35.16 -25.53
N ASP A 131 2.64 -34.13 -25.01
CA ASP A 131 1.20 -33.95 -25.24
C ASP A 131 0.89 -33.67 -26.72
N ILE A 132 1.72 -32.87 -27.41
CA ILE A 132 1.65 -32.66 -28.87
C ILE A 132 1.79 -33.99 -29.64
N THR A 133 2.63 -34.92 -29.18
CA THR A 133 2.78 -36.24 -29.84
C THR A 133 1.68 -37.25 -29.49
N HIS A 134 0.97 -37.05 -28.38
CA HIS A 134 -0.08 -37.91 -27.86
C HIS A 134 -1.44 -37.57 -28.47
N VAL A 135 -1.84 -36.29 -28.40
CA VAL A 135 -3.22 -35.85 -28.64
C VAL A 135 -3.75 -36.15 -30.06
N PRO A 136 -2.98 -35.97 -31.16
CA PRO A 136 -3.45 -36.33 -32.50
C PRO A 136 -3.72 -37.83 -32.70
N ARG A 137 -3.14 -38.70 -31.87
CA ARG A 137 -3.15 -40.18 -32.05
C ARG A 137 -4.21 -40.91 -31.23
N VAL A 138 -4.87 -40.25 -30.28
CA VAL A 138 -5.94 -40.86 -29.47
C VAL A 138 -7.32 -40.70 -30.10
N LEU A 139 -7.47 -39.74 -31.01
CA LEU A 139 -8.74 -39.42 -31.68
C LEU A 139 -8.91 -40.18 -33.01
N GLU A 140 -7.91 -40.95 -33.44
CA GLU A 140 -8.04 -41.97 -34.48
C GLU A 140 -8.35 -43.31 -33.81
N HIS A 141 -9.59 -43.80 -33.95
CA HIS A 141 -10.11 -44.97 -33.20
C HIS A 141 -9.18 -46.20 -33.29
N PRO A 142 -8.74 -46.78 -32.14
CA PRO A 142 -7.99 -48.04 -32.12
C PRO A 142 -8.72 -49.19 -32.83
N ASP A 143 -10.05 -49.23 -32.71
CA ASP A 143 -10.88 -50.34 -33.14
C ASP A 143 -10.99 -50.51 -34.67
N ARG A 144 -10.70 -49.45 -35.46
CA ARG A 144 -10.66 -49.54 -36.93
C ARG A 144 -9.33 -50.05 -37.48
N TYR A 145 -8.22 -49.87 -36.73
CA TYR A 145 -6.95 -50.47 -37.11
C TYR A 145 -6.91 -51.97 -36.78
N ALA A 146 -7.54 -52.40 -35.69
CA ALA A 146 -7.62 -53.82 -35.33
C ALA A 146 -8.23 -54.69 -36.44
N SER A 147 -9.35 -54.28 -37.04
CA SER A 147 -10.08 -55.09 -38.02
C SER A 147 -9.44 -55.18 -39.41
N ILE A 148 -8.54 -54.25 -39.77
CA ILE A 148 -7.82 -54.25 -41.06
C ILE A 148 -6.37 -54.76 -40.90
N ALA A 149 -5.67 -54.34 -39.85
CA ALA A 149 -4.28 -54.76 -39.61
C ALA A 149 -4.14 -56.24 -39.19
N LEU A 150 -5.22 -56.89 -38.75
CA LEU A 150 -5.26 -58.34 -38.52
C LEU A 150 -5.01 -59.19 -39.79
N ARG A 151 -4.94 -58.59 -40.99
CA ARG A 151 -4.61 -59.31 -42.23
C ARG A 151 -3.21 -59.08 -42.80
N TYR A 152 -2.48 -58.02 -42.43
CA TYR A 152 -1.13 -57.76 -42.95
C TYR A 152 -0.21 -57.03 -41.94
N VAL A 153 1.01 -57.56 -41.77
CA VAL A 153 2.17 -56.97 -41.04
C VAL A 153 1.99 -56.76 -39.53
N GLY A 154 2.09 -57.84 -38.75
CA GLY A 154 2.03 -57.81 -37.28
C GLY A 154 3.22 -57.21 -36.52
N LEU A 155 4.22 -56.62 -37.20
CA LEU A 155 5.42 -56.06 -36.55
C LEU A 155 5.30 -54.54 -36.28
N PHE A 156 4.73 -53.79 -37.22
CA PHE A 156 4.60 -52.31 -37.12
C PHE A 156 3.53 -51.87 -36.11
N THR A 157 2.46 -52.64 -35.95
CA THR A 157 1.38 -52.38 -34.98
C THR A 157 1.89 -52.43 -33.55
N ASN A 158 2.65 -53.48 -33.21
CA ASN A 158 3.19 -53.68 -31.87
C ASN A 158 4.11 -52.53 -31.44
N LEU A 159 5.09 -52.14 -32.28
CA LEU A 159 6.00 -51.04 -31.94
C LEU A 159 5.26 -49.71 -31.75
N THR A 160 4.31 -49.40 -32.62
CA THR A 160 3.51 -48.16 -32.55
C THR A 160 2.62 -48.12 -31.30
N PHE A 161 2.02 -49.26 -30.94
CA PHE A 161 1.20 -49.40 -29.72
C PHE A 161 2.06 -49.27 -28.45
N TYR A 162 3.23 -49.91 -28.41
CA TYR A 162 4.17 -49.83 -27.28
C TYR A 162 4.70 -48.40 -27.08
N PHE A 163 5.04 -47.70 -28.17
CA PHE A 163 5.49 -46.30 -28.10
C PHE A 163 4.37 -45.37 -27.59
N CYS A 164 3.12 -45.63 -27.99
CA CYS A 164 1.95 -44.88 -27.51
C CYS A 164 1.69 -45.11 -26.01
N THR A 165 1.69 -46.36 -25.52
CA THR A 165 1.50 -46.63 -24.08
C THR A 165 2.66 -46.06 -23.26
N THR A 166 3.90 -46.20 -23.72
CA THR A 166 5.09 -45.65 -23.04
C THR A 166 5.04 -44.12 -22.96
N ALA A 167 4.69 -43.43 -24.05
CA ALA A 167 4.52 -41.97 -24.05
C ALA A 167 3.41 -41.50 -23.10
N ASN A 168 2.30 -42.25 -22.99
CA ASN A 168 1.21 -41.92 -22.07
C ASN A 168 1.64 -42.04 -20.60
N HIS A 169 2.34 -43.12 -20.23
CA HIS A 169 2.86 -43.27 -18.88
C HIS A 169 3.93 -42.20 -18.58
N LEU A 170 4.83 -41.91 -19.52
CA LEU A 170 5.85 -40.87 -19.37
C LEU A 170 5.24 -39.47 -19.20
N LEU A 171 4.24 -39.11 -20.00
CA LEU A 171 3.52 -37.84 -19.88
C LEU A 171 2.80 -37.72 -18.53
N SER A 172 2.15 -38.79 -18.06
CA SER A 172 1.51 -38.79 -16.73
C SER A 172 2.52 -38.65 -15.60
N ILE A 173 3.67 -39.32 -15.68
CA ILE A 173 4.75 -39.24 -14.68
C ILE A 173 5.40 -37.85 -14.68
N LEU A 174 5.71 -37.28 -15.84
CA LEU A 174 6.33 -35.96 -15.94
C LEU A 174 5.37 -34.83 -15.55
N MET A 175 4.08 -34.95 -15.86
CA MET A 175 3.07 -33.99 -15.38
C MET A 175 2.95 -34.05 -13.85
N ALA A 176 2.84 -35.25 -13.27
CA ALA A 176 2.80 -35.41 -11.82
C ALA A 176 4.09 -34.89 -11.14
N ALA A 177 5.26 -35.09 -11.77
CA ALA A 177 6.52 -34.53 -11.30
C ALA A 177 6.56 -32.99 -11.42
N PHE A 178 6.04 -32.41 -12.50
CA PHE A 178 5.93 -30.95 -12.67
C PHE A 178 5.01 -30.33 -11.61
N GLU A 179 3.81 -30.89 -11.45
CA GLU A 179 2.82 -30.42 -10.48
C GLU A 179 3.38 -30.57 -9.06
N PHE A 180 3.94 -31.73 -8.69
CA PHE A 180 4.56 -31.96 -7.39
C PHE A 180 5.75 -31.03 -7.12
N SER A 181 6.63 -30.81 -8.10
CA SER A 181 7.77 -29.90 -7.94
C SER A 181 7.34 -28.44 -7.78
N ALA A 182 6.38 -27.95 -8.56
CA ALA A 182 5.85 -26.61 -8.42
C ALA A 182 5.12 -26.41 -7.06
N VAL A 183 4.37 -27.42 -6.63
CA VAL A 183 3.71 -27.54 -5.33
C VAL A 183 4.73 -27.49 -4.19
N VAL A 184 5.78 -28.32 -4.22
CA VAL A 184 6.80 -28.39 -3.17
C VAL A 184 7.66 -27.12 -3.14
N LEU A 185 8.08 -26.57 -4.28
CA LEU A 185 8.84 -25.32 -4.31
C LEU A 185 8.03 -24.14 -3.74
N THR A 186 6.73 -24.07 -4.03
CA THR A 186 5.83 -23.08 -3.42
C THR A 186 5.70 -23.32 -1.91
N ALA A 187 5.45 -24.56 -1.49
CA ALA A 187 5.25 -24.90 -0.08
C ALA A 187 6.52 -24.69 0.77
N VAL A 188 7.71 -25.04 0.26
CA VAL A 188 8.99 -24.80 0.94
C VAL A 188 9.24 -23.31 1.12
N ARG A 189 9.02 -22.47 0.10
CA ARG A 189 9.19 -21.01 0.24
C ARG A 189 8.13 -20.39 1.15
N CYS A 190 6.92 -20.94 1.15
CA CYS A 190 5.86 -20.59 2.09
C CYS A 190 6.26 -20.91 3.55
N VAL A 191 6.74 -22.13 3.83
CA VAL A 191 7.23 -22.54 5.17
C VAL A 191 8.47 -21.74 5.58
N GLN A 192 9.36 -21.37 4.63
CA GLN A 192 10.46 -20.43 4.90
C GLN A 192 9.94 -19.05 5.30
N SER A 193 8.94 -18.49 4.60
CA SER A 193 8.30 -17.21 4.95
C SER A 193 7.63 -17.24 6.33
N PHE A 194 6.92 -18.33 6.67
CA PHE A 194 6.36 -18.54 8.01
C PHE A 194 7.45 -18.64 9.08
N ARG A 195 8.55 -19.38 8.83
CA ARG A 195 9.68 -19.50 9.77
C ARG A 195 10.51 -18.21 9.90
N ALA A 196 10.50 -17.36 8.88
CA ALA A 196 11.13 -16.04 8.89
C ALA A 196 10.21 -14.92 9.46
N GLY A 197 9.12 -15.28 10.16
CA GLY A 197 8.24 -14.33 10.86
C GLY A 197 7.35 -13.45 9.97
N SER A 198 7.48 -13.51 8.65
CA SER A 198 6.85 -12.54 7.73
C SER A 198 5.32 -12.64 7.61
N ALA A 199 4.69 -13.71 8.12
CA ALA A 199 3.32 -14.07 7.80
C ALA A 199 2.29 -13.69 8.89
N THR A 200 2.13 -12.39 9.15
CA THR A 200 1.05 -11.87 10.03
C THR A 200 -0.30 -11.88 9.29
N TRP A 201 -0.98 -13.03 9.34
CA TRP A 201 -2.24 -13.37 8.64
C TRP A 201 -3.40 -12.35 8.81
N GLY A 202 -3.33 -11.45 9.79
CA GLY A 202 -4.31 -10.37 9.98
C GLY A 202 -4.04 -9.07 9.19
N SER A 203 -2.78 -8.73 8.89
CA SER A 203 -2.42 -7.34 8.56
C SER A 203 -2.32 -6.99 7.06
N GLU A 204 -2.09 -7.97 6.18
CA GLU A 204 -2.04 -7.76 4.71
C GLU A 204 -3.08 -8.63 3.97
N ARG A 205 -4.33 -8.69 4.43
CA ARG A 205 -5.44 -9.37 3.71
C ARG A 205 -5.74 -8.80 2.30
N GLY A 206 -5.06 -7.72 1.89
CA GLY A 206 -5.11 -7.13 0.56
C GLY A 206 -3.78 -7.15 -0.20
N GLY A 207 -2.77 -7.90 0.22
CA GLY A 207 -1.50 -8.03 -0.52
C GLY A 207 -1.59 -9.03 -1.68
N LEU A 208 -0.88 -8.79 -2.79
CA LEU A 208 -0.78 -9.75 -3.91
C LEU A 208 -0.29 -11.13 -3.43
N LEU A 209 0.68 -11.13 -2.50
CA LEU A 209 1.18 -12.36 -1.85
C LEU A 209 0.12 -13.06 -1.01
N TYR A 210 -0.83 -12.34 -0.39
CA TYR A 210 -1.97 -12.95 0.31
C TYR A 210 -2.93 -13.64 -0.68
N VAL A 211 -3.23 -13.00 -1.82
CA VAL A 211 -4.07 -13.60 -2.87
C VAL A 211 -3.39 -14.84 -3.50
N ILE A 212 -2.08 -14.78 -3.73
CA ILE A 212 -1.25 -15.91 -4.21
C ILE A 212 -1.11 -17.03 -3.15
N PHE A 213 -1.25 -16.71 -1.87
CA PHE A 213 -1.22 -17.66 -0.76
C PHE A 213 -2.57 -18.34 -0.53
N GLU A 214 -3.65 -17.58 -0.28
CA GLU A 214 -4.97 -18.08 0.10
C GLU A 214 -5.57 -19.00 -0.97
N GLN A 215 -5.69 -18.49 -2.20
CA GLN A 215 -6.13 -19.28 -3.37
C GLN A 215 -5.12 -20.38 -3.71
N GLY A 216 -3.84 -20.13 -3.37
CA GLY A 216 -2.72 -21.04 -3.57
C GLY A 216 -2.75 -22.31 -2.72
N VAL A 217 -3.17 -22.22 -1.46
CA VAL A 217 -3.27 -23.34 -0.52
C VAL A 217 -4.50 -24.20 -0.84
N LEU A 218 -5.63 -23.57 -1.18
CA LEU A 218 -6.82 -24.28 -1.64
C LEU A 218 -6.54 -25.08 -2.93
N TYR A 219 -5.83 -24.47 -3.89
CA TYR A 219 -5.34 -25.17 -5.08
C TYR A 219 -4.44 -26.36 -4.73
N PHE A 220 -3.42 -26.12 -3.89
CA PHE A 220 -2.44 -27.12 -3.43
C PHE A 220 -3.13 -28.37 -2.85
N CYS A 221 -4.08 -28.20 -1.93
CA CYS A 221 -4.73 -29.32 -1.25
C CYS A 221 -5.57 -30.17 -2.21
N ILE A 222 -6.37 -29.53 -3.06
CA ILE A 222 -7.26 -30.22 -4.00
C ILE A 222 -6.41 -30.97 -5.05
N MET A 223 -5.49 -30.29 -5.72
CA MET A 223 -4.75 -30.89 -6.83
C MET A 223 -3.72 -31.93 -6.37
N SER A 224 -3.13 -31.80 -5.18
CA SER A 224 -2.27 -32.85 -4.62
C SER A 224 -3.07 -34.13 -4.34
N ALA A 225 -4.31 -34.02 -3.85
CA ALA A 225 -5.17 -35.19 -3.65
C ALA A 225 -5.54 -35.87 -4.98
N PHE A 226 -5.92 -35.09 -6.00
CA PHE A 226 -6.27 -35.64 -7.32
C PHE A 226 -5.07 -36.25 -8.07
N THR A 227 -3.88 -35.65 -7.99
CA THR A 227 -2.68 -36.19 -8.65
C THR A 227 -2.16 -37.46 -7.95
N ILE A 228 -2.12 -37.49 -6.62
CA ILE A 228 -1.77 -38.70 -5.85
C ILE A 228 -2.78 -39.83 -6.16
N ALA A 229 -4.08 -39.55 -6.14
CA ALA A 229 -5.10 -40.54 -6.46
C ALA A 229 -5.00 -41.02 -7.93
N THR A 230 -4.68 -40.13 -8.86
CA THR A 230 -4.42 -40.47 -10.27
C THR A 230 -3.23 -41.42 -10.41
N VAL A 231 -2.10 -41.13 -9.75
CA VAL A 231 -0.91 -42.01 -9.74
C VAL A 231 -1.24 -43.37 -9.12
N VAL A 232 -1.99 -43.41 -8.01
CA VAL A 232 -2.42 -44.68 -7.38
C VAL A 232 -3.31 -45.49 -8.33
N LEU A 233 -4.25 -44.87 -9.05
CA LEU A 233 -5.07 -45.56 -10.05
C LEU A 233 -4.27 -46.02 -11.28
N ILE A 234 -3.23 -45.28 -11.69
CA ILE A 234 -2.34 -45.69 -12.80
C ILE A 234 -1.59 -46.99 -12.47
N TYR A 235 -1.16 -47.17 -11.21
CA TYR A 235 -0.37 -48.34 -10.78
C TYR A 235 -1.17 -49.47 -10.11
N ARG A 236 -2.37 -49.22 -9.57
CA ARG A 236 -3.22 -50.22 -8.89
C ARG A 236 -4.60 -50.42 -9.52
N GLY A 237 -5.03 -49.58 -10.45
CA GLY A 237 -6.32 -49.71 -11.12
C GLY A 237 -6.37 -50.92 -12.06
N SER A 238 -7.54 -51.55 -12.18
CA SER A 238 -7.77 -52.56 -13.21
C SER A 238 -7.70 -51.93 -14.60
N SER A 239 -7.17 -52.68 -15.57
CA SER A 239 -6.80 -52.16 -16.89
C SER A 239 -8.00 -51.59 -17.67
N GLY A 240 -7.78 -50.46 -18.34
CA GLY A 240 -8.82 -49.74 -19.09
C GLY A 240 -9.37 -48.55 -18.33
N PHE A 241 -10.69 -48.49 -18.14
CA PHE A 241 -11.42 -47.34 -17.62
C PHE A 241 -10.91 -46.85 -16.25
N TRP A 242 -10.77 -47.76 -15.28
CA TRP A 242 -10.41 -47.42 -13.89
C TRP A 242 -9.03 -46.79 -13.78
N GLN A 243 -8.09 -47.15 -14.66
CA GLN A 243 -6.75 -46.56 -14.74
C GLN A 243 -6.76 -45.09 -15.23
N ARG A 244 -7.83 -44.65 -15.90
CA ARG A 244 -7.97 -43.31 -16.51
C ARG A 244 -9.07 -42.47 -15.87
N LEU A 245 -9.77 -43.00 -14.87
CA LEU A 245 -10.97 -42.44 -14.24
C LEU A 245 -10.84 -40.95 -13.89
N LEU A 246 -9.79 -40.60 -13.15
CA LEU A 246 -9.59 -39.24 -12.64
C LEU A 246 -9.05 -38.27 -13.69
N ASN A 247 -8.41 -38.75 -14.77
CA ASN A 247 -7.86 -37.88 -15.83
C ASN A 247 -8.93 -37.00 -16.49
N ALA A 248 -10.20 -37.45 -16.48
CA ALA A 248 -11.36 -36.69 -16.94
C ALA A 248 -11.76 -35.52 -16.03
N LEU A 249 -11.27 -35.49 -14.79
CA LEU A 249 -11.51 -34.46 -13.78
C LEU A 249 -10.26 -33.61 -13.53
N THR A 250 -9.05 -34.19 -13.52
CA THR A 250 -7.79 -33.48 -13.21
C THR A 250 -7.57 -32.29 -14.14
N LEU A 251 -7.81 -32.43 -15.45
CA LEU A 251 -7.63 -31.34 -16.42
C LEU A 251 -8.69 -30.23 -16.30
N PRO A 252 -10.01 -30.53 -16.24
CA PRO A 252 -11.02 -29.50 -15.99
C PRO A 252 -10.83 -28.78 -14.66
N LEU A 253 -10.50 -29.48 -13.57
CA LEU A 253 -10.23 -28.87 -12.26
C LEU A 253 -9.00 -27.97 -12.28
N SER A 254 -7.89 -28.44 -12.88
CA SER A 254 -6.65 -27.64 -12.99
C SER A 254 -6.88 -26.36 -13.80
N GLY A 255 -7.56 -26.45 -14.95
CA GLY A 255 -7.90 -25.29 -15.78
C GLY A 255 -8.86 -24.31 -15.09
N LEU A 256 -9.94 -24.81 -14.46
CA LEU A 256 -10.93 -24.03 -13.72
C LEU A 256 -10.27 -23.26 -12.57
N LEU A 257 -9.47 -23.93 -11.74
CA LEU A 257 -8.81 -23.28 -10.60
C LEU A 257 -7.72 -22.30 -11.05
N THR A 258 -7.02 -22.59 -12.16
CA THR A 258 -6.06 -21.64 -12.76
C THR A 258 -6.76 -20.41 -13.32
N ALA A 259 -7.93 -20.57 -13.96
CA ALA A 259 -8.75 -19.46 -14.42
C ALA A 259 -9.27 -18.60 -13.25
N ARG A 260 -9.74 -19.22 -12.16
CA ARG A 260 -10.08 -18.50 -10.92
C ARG A 260 -8.88 -17.71 -10.38
N PHE A 261 -7.71 -18.33 -10.28
CA PHE A 261 -6.50 -17.68 -9.78
C PHE A 261 -6.12 -16.44 -10.62
N LEU A 262 -6.07 -16.56 -11.95
CA LEU A 262 -5.81 -15.44 -12.86
C LEU A 262 -6.85 -14.32 -12.74
N LEU A 263 -8.13 -14.67 -12.55
CA LEU A 263 -9.22 -13.71 -12.33
C LEU A 263 -9.12 -13.03 -10.96
N HIS A 264 -8.62 -13.70 -9.92
CA HIS A 264 -8.35 -13.08 -8.61
C HIS A 264 -7.12 -12.15 -8.65
N VAL A 265 -6.05 -12.52 -9.38
CA VAL A 265 -4.91 -11.62 -9.63
C VAL A 265 -5.34 -10.39 -10.43
N ARG A 266 -6.17 -10.57 -11.47
CA ARG A 266 -6.76 -9.44 -12.21
C ARG A 266 -7.72 -8.60 -11.38
N ARG A 267 -8.50 -9.20 -10.49
CA ARG A 267 -9.31 -8.45 -9.52
C ARG A 267 -8.43 -7.61 -8.60
N TRP A 268 -7.34 -8.17 -8.08
CA TRP A 268 -6.40 -7.44 -7.21
C TRP A 268 -5.74 -6.26 -7.95
N ASP A 269 -5.22 -6.48 -9.16
CA ASP A 269 -4.64 -5.40 -9.95
C ASP A 269 -5.70 -4.40 -10.44
N PHE A 270 -6.96 -4.81 -10.64
CA PHE A 270 -8.08 -3.89 -10.87
C PHE A 270 -8.46 -3.11 -9.61
N GLU A 271 -8.37 -3.68 -8.41
CA GLU A 271 -8.64 -2.94 -7.17
C GLU A 271 -7.50 -1.95 -6.87
N ARG A 272 -6.25 -2.27 -7.24
CA ARG A 272 -5.10 -1.37 -7.16
C ARG A 272 -5.08 -0.30 -8.27
N THR A 273 -5.28 -0.68 -9.52
CA THR A 273 -5.36 0.24 -10.67
C THR A 273 -6.74 0.87 -10.86
N GLY A 274 -7.76 0.45 -10.11
CA GLY A 274 -9.11 1.03 -10.12
C GLY A 274 -9.10 2.47 -9.61
N GLY A 275 -8.32 2.73 -8.55
CA GLY A 275 -7.97 4.08 -8.10
C GLY A 275 -7.08 4.88 -9.09
N ILE A 276 -6.70 4.28 -10.22
CA ILE A 276 -5.93 4.88 -11.32
C ILE A 276 -6.75 4.85 -12.64
N ARG A 277 -7.96 4.27 -12.64
CA ARG A 277 -8.80 4.03 -13.85
C ARG A 277 -10.12 4.78 -13.87
N ALA A 278 -10.42 5.54 -12.82
CA ALA A 278 -11.20 6.78 -12.99
C ALA A 278 -10.45 7.80 -13.89
N THR A 279 -9.14 7.59 -14.08
CA THR A 279 -8.18 8.56 -14.65
C THR A 279 -7.32 7.95 -15.78
N ALA A 280 -7.92 7.24 -16.74
CA ALA A 280 -7.25 6.93 -18.03
C ALA A 280 -8.23 6.49 -19.13
N GLY A 281 -8.48 7.35 -20.12
CA GLY A 281 -9.10 6.97 -21.41
C GLY A 281 -8.13 6.18 -22.30
N SER A 282 -8.67 5.42 -23.28
CA SER A 282 -7.87 4.55 -24.15
C SER A 282 -7.43 5.22 -25.46
N ASN A 283 -6.22 4.93 -25.91
CA ASN A 283 -5.85 4.91 -27.33
C ASN A 283 -5.04 3.65 -27.67
N PHE A 284 -5.27 3.13 -28.88
CA PHE A 284 -4.43 2.15 -29.60
C PHE A 284 -3.51 2.92 -30.58
N ASP A 285 -2.50 2.32 -31.23
CA ASP A 285 -2.07 0.90 -31.18
C ASP A 285 -0.68 0.79 -30.48
N SER A 286 0.49 0.40 -31.03
CA SER A 286 0.91 -0.15 -32.33
C SER A 286 1.96 -1.25 -32.17
N GLN A 287 2.17 -2.06 -33.22
CA GLN A 287 3.23 -3.07 -33.26
C GLN A 287 4.52 -2.54 -33.89
N ASP A 288 5.65 -2.97 -33.35
CA ASP A 288 6.87 -3.18 -34.14
C ASP A 288 7.45 -4.59 -33.86
N ASN A 289 8.15 -5.17 -34.83
CA ASN A 289 8.32 -6.62 -34.93
C ASN A 289 9.79 -7.08 -34.91
N SER A 290 10.21 -7.68 -33.79
CA SER A 290 11.30 -8.66 -33.78
C SER A 290 10.90 -9.91 -32.97
N VAL A 291 11.32 -11.09 -33.45
CA VAL A 291 10.91 -12.38 -32.87
C VAL A 291 11.75 -12.74 -31.64
N VAL A 292 13.03 -12.36 -31.63
CA VAL A 292 14.01 -12.75 -30.59
C VAL A 292 13.72 -12.09 -29.23
N PHE A 293 13.23 -10.84 -29.22
CA PHE A 293 12.98 -10.11 -27.96
C PHE A 293 11.75 -10.64 -27.18
N ARG A 294 10.85 -11.38 -27.84
CA ARG A 294 9.56 -11.79 -27.26
C ARG A 294 9.68 -12.74 -26.08
N VAL A 295 10.72 -13.57 -25.98
CA VAL A 295 10.89 -14.51 -24.85
C VAL A 295 11.26 -13.77 -23.56
N ALA A 296 12.18 -12.79 -23.62
CA ALA A 296 12.52 -11.97 -22.47
C ALA A 296 11.32 -11.09 -22.02
N GLY A 297 10.61 -10.48 -22.98
CA GLY A 297 9.40 -9.71 -22.69
C GLY A 297 8.26 -10.53 -22.08
N LEU A 298 8.15 -11.82 -22.42
CA LEU A 298 7.18 -12.72 -21.80
C LEU A 298 7.52 -12.96 -20.31
N ILE A 299 8.80 -13.07 -19.97
CA ILE A 299 9.26 -13.32 -18.60
C ILE A 299 9.10 -12.07 -17.73
N SER A 300 9.43 -10.86 -18.25
CA SER A 300 9.26 -9.62 -17.48
C SER A 300 7.78 -9.29 -17.22
N THR A 301 6.91 -9.44 -18.24
CA THR A 301 5.46 -9.19 -18.07
C THR A 301 4.78 -10.18 -17.11
N ILE A 302 5.32 -11.40 -16.96
CA ILE A 302 4.90 -12.36 -15.92
C ILE A 302 5.34 -11.90 -14.52
N VAL A 303 6.54 -11.33 -14.37
CA VAL A 303 7.07 -10.88 -13.07
C VAL A 303 6.26 -9.71 -12.50
N ASP A 304 5.95 -8.70 -13.31
CA ASP A 304 5.16 -7.54 -12.87
C ASP A 304 3.73 -7.93 -12.44
N GLU A 305 3.19 -9.03 -12.98
CA GLU A 305 1.84 -9.51 -12.68
C GLU A 305 1.78 -10.48 -11.47
N PHE A 306 2.92 -10.99 -10.96
CA PHE A 306 2.98 -11.90 -9.80
C PHE A 306 3.82 -11.42 -8.59
N GLY A 307 4.65 -10.38 -8.74
CA GLY A 307 5.28 -9.67 -7.61
C GLY A 307 6.57 -10.29 -7.04
N SER A 308 7.04 -9.72 -5.91
CA SER A 308 8.37 -9.95 -5.32
C SER A 308 8.38 -10.95 -4.16
N ASP A 309 9.55 -11.52 -3.84
CA ASP A 309 9.73 -12.57 -2.82
C ASP A 309 9.49 -12.11 -1.37
N PRO A 310 8.73 -12.87 -0.56
CA PRO A 310 8.52 -12.56 0.85
C PRO A 310 9.79 -12.70 1.73
N VAL A 311 10.74 -13.58 1.41
CA VAL A 311 11.89 -13.83 2.30
C VAL A 311 12.96 -12.74 2.15
N ALA A 312 13.18 -12.22 0.94
CA ALA A 312 13.98 -11.01 0.73
C ALA A 312 13.47 -9.82 1.57
N ARG A 313 12.14 -9.70 1.75
CA ARG A 313 11.47 -8.66 2.57
C ARG A 313 11.68 -8.85 4.08
N ALA A 314 12.07 -10.04 4.53
CA ALA A 314 12.24 -10.41 5.94
C ALA A 314 13.70 -10.43 6.43
N THR A 315 14.68 -10.30 5.53
CA THR A 315 16.12 -10.47 5.87
C THR A 315 16.83 -9.12 6.09
N THR A 316 16.07 -8.03 6.27
CA THR A 316 16.59 -6.70 6.57
C THR A 316 16.95 -6.62 8.06
N LYS A 317 18.25 -6.80 8.39
CA LYS A 317 18.79 -6.38 9.70
C LYS A 317 18.38 -4.92 9.97
N THR A 318 18.06 -4.59 11.22
CA THR A 318 17.72 -3.22 11.65
C THR A 318 18.85 -2.26 11.20
N ILE A 319 18.58 -1.46 10.17
CA ILE A 319 19.61 -0.64 9.51
C ILE A 319 19.87 0.59 10.39
N ASP A 320 21.09 0.71 10.92
CA ASP A 320 21.59 1.99 11.40
C ASP A 320 21.80 2.91 10.19
N TRP A 321 20.82 3.78 9.95
CA TRP A 321 20.84 4.71 8.82
C TRP A 321 22.01 5.69 8.89
N ASN A 322 22.52 6.04 10.08
CA ASN A 322 23.67 6.95 10.22
C ASN A 322 24.95 6.31 9.66
N VAL A 323 25.10 4.99 9.82
CA VAL A 323 26.21 4.22 9.24
C VAL A 323 25.95 3.88 7.77
N HIS A 324 24.71 3.50 7.42
CA HIS A 324 24.39 3.02 6.07
C HIS A 324 24.54 4.09 4.99
N VAL A 325 24.18 5.36 5.24
CA VAL A 325 24.34 6.44 4.25
C VAL A 325 25.80 6.73 3.87
N LEU A 326 26.75 6.32 4.72
CA LEU A 326 28.19 6.45 4.49
C LEU A 326 28.77 5.30 3.62
N THR A 327 27.94 4.34 3.18
CA THR A 327 28.39 3.16 2.42
C THR A 327 28.26 3.32 0.91
N GLU A 328 29.18 2.69 0.16
CA GLU A 328 29.08 2.54 -1.30
C GLU A 328 27.80 1.83 -1.77
N ALA A 329 27.10 1.11 -0.89
CA ALA A 329 25.80 0.54 -1.21
C ALA A 329 24.76 1.66 -1.39
N PHE A 330 24.68 2.57 -0.42
CA PHE A 330 23.79 3.73 -0.48
C PHE A 330 24.12 4.67 -1.64
N ASP A 331 25.39 4.92 -1.95
CA ASP A 331 25.76 5.74 -3.12
C ASP A 331 25.41 5.07 -4.46
N ARG A 332 25.39 3.72 -4.52
CA ARG A 332 24.86 2.99 -5.68
C ARG A 332 23.34 3.08 -5.77
N GLU A 333 22.62 3.01 -4.65
CA GLU A 333 21.18 3.26 -4.60
C GLU A 333 20.83 4.68 -5.08
N CYS A 334 21.54 5.69 -4.60
CA CYS A 334 21.41 7.08 -5.05
C CYS A 334 21.61 7.21 -6.57
N ASN A 335 22.64 6.56 -7.13
CA ASN A 335 22.87 6.52 -8.58
C ASN A 335 21.78 5.75 -9.36
N VAL A 336 21.11 4.76 -8.75
CA VAL A 336 19.97 4.05 -9.36
C VAL A 336 18.72 4.92 -9.35
N GLN A 337 18.43 5.64 -8.25
CA GLN A 337 17.27 6.54 -8.17
C GLN A 337 17.44 7.75 -9.10
N TYR A 338 18.63 8.36 -9.15
CA TYR A 338 18.99 9.37 -10.15
C TYR A 338 18.69 8.90 -11.58
N LYS A 339 19.14 7.69 -11.94
CA LYS A 339 18.89 7.13 -13.28
C LYS A 339 17.40 6.91 -13.54
N ARG A 340 16.65 6.33 -12.60
CA ARG A 340 15.19 6.14 -12.70
C ARG A 340 14.44 7.45 -12.90
N LEU A 341 14.77 8.48 -12.12
CA LEU A 341 14.17 9.81 -12.25
C LEU A 341 14.52 10.50 -13.56
N SER A 342 15.71 10.23 -14.13
CA SER A 342 16.08 10.69 -15.47
C SER A 342 15.43 9.92 -16.64
N SER A 343 14.73 8.80 -16.39
CA SER A 343 14.31 7.85 -17.42
C SER A 343 12.83 7.43 -17.33
N ASN A 344 11.93 8.37 -17.01
CA ASN A 344 10.53 8.19 -16.59
C ASN A 344 10.39 7.62 -15.17
N SER A 345 9.86 8.43 -14.25
CA SER A 345 9.70 8.12 -12.83
C SER A 345 8.30 7.62 -12.46
N SER A 346 8.17 6.36 -12.05
CA SER A 346 6.91 5.83 -11.50
C SER A 346 7.12 4.71 -10.47
N SER A 347 7.10 5.05 -9.16
CA SER A 347 6.90 4.16 -7.98
C SER A 347 7.96 3.04 -7.75
N ASP A 348 8.12 2.42 -6.58
CA ASP A 348 7.63 2.60 -5.19
C ASP A 348 8.63 1.88 -4.24
N GLY A 349 8.63 2.09 -2.91
CA GLY A 349 9.52 1.32 -2.01
C GLY A 349 9.34 1.50 -0.49
N SER A 350 8.62 0.57 0.16
CA SER A 350 8.24 0.61 1.59
C SER A 350 9.22 -0.05 2.58
N ALA A 351 9.30 0.43 3.83
CA ALA A 351 10.05 -0.16 4.97
C ALA A 351 9.18 -0.95 5.98
N SER A 352 9.80 -1.52 7.04
CA SER A 352 9.21 -2.43 8.05
C SER A 352 9.63 -2.09 9.50
N TYR A 353 9.00 -2.72 10.51
CA TYR A 353 9.30 -2.59 11.95
C TYR A 353 9.26 -3.95 12.69
N ASP A 354 9.98 -4.04 13.82
CA ASP A 354 10.32 -5.27 14.57
C ASP A 354 9.22 -5.82 15.52
N SER A 355 9.43 -7.06 16.02
CA SER A 355 8.71 -7.62 17.18
C SER A 355 9.54 -8.67 17.96
N LEU A 356 9.27 -8.83 19.26
CA LEU A 356 10.11 -9.59 20.21
C LEU A 356 9.84 -11.11 20.24
N ASN A 357 10.88 -11.90 20.53
CA ASN A 357 10.78 -13.35 20.74
C ASN A 357 10.39 -13.69 22.20
N LEU A 358 9.20 -14.26 22.39
CA LEU A 358 8.65 -14.67 23.70
C LEU A 358 8.85 -16.16 24.04
N TRP A 359 9.46 -16.94 23.14
CA TRP A 359 9.60 -18.40 23.24
C TRP A 359 11.05 -18.89 23.01
N GLY A 360 12.04 -18.06 23.37
CA GLY A 360 13.43 -18.50 23.41
C GLY A 360 13.65 -19.54 24.50
N SER A 361 14.45 -20.57 24.21
CA SER A 361 14.89 -21.53 25.22
C SER A 361 15.89 -20.87 26.17
N ASP A 362 15.72 -21.09 27.48
CA ASP A 362 16.66 -20.64 28.50
C ASP A 362 17.98 -21.45 28.38
N ASP A 363 18.97 -20.93 27.65
CA ASP A 363 20.32 -21.53 27.57
C ASP A 363 21.04 -21.39 28.93
N ALA A 364 21.56 -22.50 29.44
CA ALA A 364 21.95 -22.62 30.84
C ALA A 364 23.34 -22.05 31.16
N SER A 365 23.44 -20.76 31.51
CA SER A 365 24.62 -20.22 32.21
C SER A 365 24.45 -18.85 32.91
N SER A 366 23.57 -18.75 33.91
CA SER A 366 23.64 -17.65 34.91
C SER A 366 23.05 -18.01 36.27
N THR A 367 23.79 -18.81 37.06
CA THR A 367 23.48 -19.08 38.46
C THR A 367 23.87 -17.91 39.37
N THR A 368 23.01 -16.89 39.43
CA THR A 368 22.99 -15.89 40.51
C THR A 368 21.54 -15.69 40.97
N SER A 369 21.33 -15.72 42.28
CA SER A 369 20.02 -15.74 42.95
C SER A 369 19.35 -14.37 43.06
N VAL A 370 18.07 -14.36 43.48
CA VAL A 370 17.19 -13.21 43.78
C VAL A 370 16.60 -12.58 42.49
N ASP A 371 15.30 -12.29 42.36
CA ASP A 371 14.18 -12.36 43.31
C ASP A 371 13.17 -13.50 43.02
N SER A 372 12.57 -14.03 44.08
CA SER A 372 11.30 -14.79 44.00
C SER A 372 10.29 -14.13 44.95
N SER A 373 9.73 -12.98 44.53
CA SER A 373 8.76 -12.21 45.33
C SER A 373 7.54 -13.06 45.65
N ALA A 374 7.14 -13.14 46.93
CA ALA A 374 6.14 -14.08 47.42
C ALA A 374 4.75 -13.90 46.76
N HIS A 375 4.42 -12.68 46.34
CA HIS A 375 3.17 -12.32 45.68
C HIS A 375 3.32 -12.10 44.15
N GLY A 376 4.44 -12.52 43.55
CA GLY A 376 4.70 -12.36 42.12
C GLY A 376 3.92 -13.34 41.24
N VAL A 377 3.31 -12.86 40.14
CA VAL A 377 2.57 -13.72 39.20
C VAL A 377 3.49 -14.58 38.33
N PRO A 378 3.11 -15.82 37.95
CA PRO A 378 3.93 -16.70 37.10
C PRO A 378 4.29 -16.10 35.74
N LYS A 379 5.50 -16.41 35.20
CA LYS A 379 6.03 -15.88 33.92
C LYS A 379 5.03 -15.91 32.75
N LEU A 380 4.25 -16.98 32.60
CA LEU A 380 3.21 -17.08 31.56
C LEU A 380 1.99 -16.17 31.83
N GLU A 381 1.55 -16.07 33.08
CA GLU A 381 0.44 -15.20 33.47
C GLU A 381 0.84 -13.72 33.32
N ALA A 382 2.05 -13.37 33.75
CA ALA A 382 2.61 -12.02 33.63
C ALA A 382 2.45 -11.45 32.20
N TYR A 383 2.79 -12.22 31.16
CA TYR A 383 2.72 -11.75 29.76
C TYR A 383 1.39 -12.02 29.05
N LEU A 384 0.54 -12.93 29.55
CA LEU A 384 -0.66 -13.40 28.85
C LEU A 384 -2.00 -13.10 29.56
N TYR A 385 -2.00 -12.68 30.84
CA TYR A 385 -3.26 -12.39 31.55
C TYR A 385 -4.12 -11.35 30.82
N PHE A 386 -3.50 -10.25 30.40
CA PHE A 386 -4.11 -9.17 29.61
C PHE A 386 -3.97 -9.36 28.08
N TYR A 387 -3.86 -10.59 27.59
CA TYR A 387 -3.80 -10.87 26.16
C TYR A 387 -5.06 -10.36 25.44
N GLY A 388 -4.92 -9.89 24.19
CA GLY A 388 -6.01 -9.31 23.40
C GLY A 388 -6.18 -7.79 23.55
N LEU A 389 -5.83 -7.18 24.69
CA LEU A 389 -6.00 -5.73 24.92
C LEU A 389 -5.25 -4.84 23.93
N ARG A 390 -4.11 -5.32 23.39
CA ARG A 390 -3.29 -4.62 22.38
C ARG A 390 -3.59 -5.08 20.94
N GLY A 391 -4.72 -5.75 20.73
CA GLY A 391 -5.12 -6.38 19.48
C GLY A 391 -4.48 -7.76 19.26
N ASN A 392 -4.96 -8.48 18.25
CA ASN A 392 -4.58 -9.87 17.99
C ASN A 392 -3.07 -10.05 17.84
N ARG A 393 -2.53 -11.10 18.47
CA ARG A 393 -1.10 -11.50 18.46
C ARG A 393 -0.12 -10.52 19.12
N LYS A 394 -0.58 -9.53 19.88
CA LYS A 394 0.29 -8.77 20.81
C LYS A 394 0.06 -9.25 22.25
N PRO A 395 1.12 -9.45 23.06
CA PRO A 395 0.96 -9.66 24.50
C PRO A 395 0.31 -8.43 25.13
N GLY A 396 -0.29 -8.60 26.31
CA GLY A 396 -0.82 -7.49 27.09
C GLY A 396 0.30 -6.56 27.62
N PRO A 397 -0.04 -5.50 28.36
CA PRO A 397 0.89 -4.97 29.36
C PRO A 397 1.24 -6.09 30.37
N LYS A 398 2.49 -6.16 30.82
CA LYS A 398 2.95 -7.18 31.77
C LYS A 398 2.24 -6.99 33.12
N LEU A 399 1.52 -8.00 33.58
CA LEU A 399 0.90 -8.04 34.89
C LEU A 399 1.99 -8.22 35.96
N ILE A 400 1.92 -7.44 37.03
CA ILE A 400 2.81 -7.55 38.20
C ILE A 400 2.06 -8.22 39.37
N TRP A 401 0.83 -7.78 39.63
CA TRP A 401 -0.01 -8.27 40.73
C TRP A 401 -1.51 -8.02 40.46
N ARG A 402 -2.41 -8.85 41.02
CA ARG A 402 -3.87 -8.67 40.97
C ARG A 402 -4.58 -9.23 42.21
N SER A 403 -5.72 -8.64 42.57
CA SER A 403 -6.65 -9.18 43.58
C SER A 403 -7.68 -10.17 43.05
N SER A 404 -7.98 -10.11 41.75
CA SER A 404 -9.18 -10.72 41.17
C SER A 404 -9.24 -12.23 41.39
N THR A 405 -10.43 -12.76 41.67
CA THR A 405 -10.67 -14.20 41.93
C THR A 405 -10.67 -15.07 40.67
N ASP A 406 -10.41 -14.48 39.50
CA ASP A 406 -10.25 -15.16 38.21
C ASP A 406 -9.10 -16.19 38.21
N VAL A 407 -9.33 -17.32 37.53
CA VAL A 407 -8.39 -18.45 37.44
C VAL A 407 -7.74 -18.45 36.05
N PHE A 408 -6.54 -17.87 35.96
CA PHE A 408 -5.75 -17.92 34.74
C PHE A 408 -5.28 -19.35 34.45
N THR A 409 -5.71 -19.90 33.32
CA THR A 409 -5.26 -21.20 32.81
C THR A 409 -4.18 -20.99 31.74
N PRO A 410 -2.92 -21.41 31.97
CA PRO A 410 -1.85 -21.23 30.99
C PRO A 410 -2.08 -22.11 29.74
N PRO A 411 -1.71 -21.64 28.53
CA PRO A 411 -1.78 -22.45 27.32
C PRO A 411 -0.75 -23.59 27.38
N SER A 412 -1.16 -24.79 26.98
CA SER A 412 -0.33 -26.01 26.99
C SER A 412 0.77 -26.00 25.91
N GLY A 413 0.77 -25.01 25.02
CA GLY A 413 1.72 -24.85 23.93
C GLY A 413 1.32 -23.71 22.99
N PRO A 414 2.22 -23.30 22.06
CA PRO A 414 2.03 -22.13 21.19
C PRO A 414 0.93 -22.28 20.11
N SER A 415 0.25 -23.42 20.06
CA SER A 415 -0.87 -23.70 19.15
C SER A 415 -2.24 -23.79 19.85
N GLN A 416 -2.30 -23.51 21.15
CA GLN A 416 -3.56 -23.38 21.89
C GLN A 416 -3.97 -21.91 21.93
N ASP A 417 -5.23 -21.61 21.61
CA ASP A 417 -5.74 -20.23 21.68
C ASP A 417 -5.70 -19.71 23.13
N VAL A 418 -5.09 -18.54 23.30
CA VAL A 418 -5.02 -17.82 24.57
C VAL A 418 -6.29 -16.98 24.73
N ARG A 419 -6.92 -17.04 25.90
CA ARG A 419 -8.12 -16.24 26.22
C ARG A 419 -7.89 -14.77 25.91
N ALA A 420 -8.80 -14.16 25.14
CA ALA A 420 -8.71 -12.75 24.77
C ALA A 420 -9.54 -11.89 25.73
N MET A 421 -8.88 -10.98 26.44
CA MET A 421 -9.55 -9.93 27.20
C MET A 421 -9.96 -8.77 26.29
N GLN A 422 -11.11 -8.18 26.60
CA GLN A 422 -11.63 -6.91 26.11
C GLN A 422 -11.67 -5.91 27.27
N LEU A 423 -11.15 -4.69 27.06
CA LEU A 423 -11.32 -3.58 27.99
C LEU A 423 -12.71 -2.95 27.81
N LEU A 424 -13.39 -2.66 28.92
CA LEU A 424 -14.70 -2.04 28.98
C LEU A 424 -14.67 -0.76 29.83
N THR A 425 -15.50 0.20 29.45
CA THR A 425 -15.73 1.45 30.18
C THR A 425 -16.61 1.24 31.41
N VAL A 426 -16.34 2.01 32.47
CA VAL A 426 -17.18 2.07 33.69
C VAL A 426 -17.99 3.35 33.64
N HIS A 427 -19.25 3.25 33.24
CA HIS A 427 -20.17 4.41 33.15
C HIS A 427 -20.91 4.68 34.46
N GLU A 428 -21.26 3.63 35.21
CA GLU A 428 -21.98 3.73 36.49
C GLU A 428 -21.38 2.76 37.50
N HIS A 429 -21.41 3.16 38.78
CA HIS A 429 -21.01 2.33 39.92
C HIS A 429 -21.89 2.65 41.13
N VAL A 430 -22.19 1.64 41.95
CA VAL A 430 -23.26 1.73 42.98
C VAL A 430 -23.00 2.82 44.02
N LYS A 431 -21.71 3.13 44.31
CA LYS A 431 -21.25 4.18 45.22
C LYS A 431 -20.53 5.32 44.49
N LEU A 432 -19.42 5.02 43.78
CA LEU A 432 -18.59 6.00 43.05
C LEU A 432 -19.36 6.87 42.02
N GLY A 433 -20.50 6.41 41.51
CA GLY A 433 -21.35 7.17 40.58
C GLY A 433 -22.48 7.99 41.24
N LYS A 434 -22.73 7.81 42.54
CA LYS A 434 -23.79 8.53 43.29
C LYS A 434 -23.25 9.65 44.15
N GLU A 435 -22.10 9.43 44.78
CA GLU A 435 -21.42 10.47 45.55
C GLU A 435 -20.56 11.33 44.63
N LYS A 436 -20.91 12.61 44.55
CA LYS A 436 -20.22 13.56 43.69
C LYS A 436 -18.76 13.69 44.11
N ASP A 437 -17.86 13.63 43.13
CA ASP A 437 -16.41 13.82 43.28
C ASP A 437 -15.68 12.75 44.14
N LEU A 438 -16.36 11.64 44.52
CA LEU A 438 -15.78 10.54 45.31
C LEU A 438 -14.63 9.79 44.59
N TRP A 439 -14.81 9.41 43.32
CA TRP A 439 -13.73 8.77 42.54
C TRP A 439 -12.50 9.70 42.37
N PRO A 440 -12.65 11.00 42.03
CA PRO A 440 -11.55 11.97 42.09
C PRO A 440 -10.81 12.02 43.44
N LYS A 441 -11.50 11.90 44.58
CA LYS A 441 -10.89 11.81 45.92
C LYS A 441 -10.05 10.53 46.06
N ILE A 442 -10.69 9.36 45.90
CA ILE A 442 -10.03 8.04 46.05
C ILE A 442 -8.82 7.94 45.12
N ARG A 443 -8.95 8.31 43.84
CA ARG A 443 -7.83 8.30 42.88
C ARG A 443 -6.66 9.19 43.34
N LYS A 444 -6.92 10.36 43.93
CA LYS A 444 -5.86 11.24 44.45
C LYS A 444 -5.16 10.64 45.67
N GLU A 445 -5.92 9.98 46.54
CA GLU A 445 -5.38 9.33 47.74
C GLU A 445 -4.61 8.04 47.38
N THR A 446 -5.07 7.27 46.39
CA THR A 446 -4.31 6.19 45.76
C THR A 446 -2.98 6.67 45.17
N VAL A 447 -2.95 7.79 44.44
CA VAL A 447 -1.69 8.39 43.95
C VAL A 447 -0.76 8.69 45.13
N HIS A 448 -1.27 9.34 46.18
CA HIS A 448 -0.45 9.70 47.34
C HIS A 448 0.11 8.47 48.10
N LEU A 449 -0.65 7.39 48.24
CA LEU A 449 -0.19 6.14 48.85
C LEU A 449 0.94 5.50 48.02
N LEU A 450 0.84 5.54 46.69
CA LEU A 450 1.86 5.01 45.78
C LEU A 450 3.14 5.87 45.80
N ASP A 451 3.00 7.21 45.84
CA ASP A 451 4.12 8.13 46.03
C ASP A 451 4.86 7.87 47.36
N VAL A 452 4.11 7.63 48.45
CA VAL A 452 4.67 7.34 49.79
C VAL A 452 5.40 6.00 49.87
N LYS A 453 5.00 5.00 49.08
CA LYS A 453 5.73 3.72 48.93
C LYS A 453 6.80 3.75 47.82
N GLU A 454 7.17 4.94 47.32
CA GLU A 454 8.17 5.17 46.26
C GLU A 454 7.89 4.44 44.92
N ILE A 455 6.64 4.03 44.67
CA ILE A 455 6.26 3.30 43.45
C ILE A 455 6.22 4.28 42.26
N LYS A 456 6.92 3.94 41.17
CA LYS A 456 7.02 4.76 39.95
C LYS A 456 5.76 4.64 39.09
N LEU A 457 4.69 5.24 39.60
CA LEU A 457 3.36 5.32 39.02
C LEU A 457 3.36 5.98 37.63
N THR A 458 2.55 5.45 36.70
CA THR A 458 2.32 6.02 35.37
C THR A 458 0.83 6.21 35.03
N SER A 459 -0.09 5.39 35.53
CA SER A 459 -1.55 5.69 35.43
C SER A 459 -2.38 5.07 36.56
N VAL A 460 -3.52 5.67 36.88
CA VAL A 460 -4.55 5.09 37.77
C VAL A 460 -5.90 5.14 37.04
N ASP A 461 -6.25 4.04 36.40
CA ASP A 461 -7.41 3.91 35.52
C ASP A 461 -8.55 3.17 36.23
N LEU A 462 -9.82 3.52 35.95
CA LEU A 462 -10.99 2.77 36.43
C LEU A 462 -11.62 2.04 35.24
N VAL A 463 -11.54 0.71 35.24
CA VAL A 463 -11.87 -0.11 34.07
C VAL A 463 -12.68 -1.35 34.48
N ARG A 464 -13.15 -2.11 33.50
CA ARG A 464 -13.72 -3.45 33.66
C ARG A 464 -13.24 -4.32 32.50
N PHE A 465 -13.15 -5.63 32.70
CA PHE A 465 -12.69 -6.58 31.68
C PHE A 465 -13.81 -7.55 31.29
N ARG A 466 -13.72 -8.10 30.09
CA ARG A 466 -14.53 -9.23 29.61
C ARG A 466 -13.67 -10.23 28.85
N TRP A 467 -13.96 -11.52 28.96
CA TRP A 467 -13.41 -12.59 28.12
C TRP A 467 -14.52 -13.61 27.80
N GLU A 468 -14.23 -14.55 26.90
CA GLU A 468 -15.10 -15.70 26.64
C GLU A 468 -14.50 -16.97 27.26
N GLU A 469 -15.33 -17.76 27.93
CA GLU A 469 -14.95 -19.10 28.42
C GLU A 469 -15.49 -20.19 27.48
N PRO A 470 -14.65 -21.18 27.09
CA PRO A 470 -15.06 -22.22 26.16
C PRO A 470 -15.99 -23.25 26.83
N THR A 471 -17.24 -23.33 26.37
CA THR A 471 -18.15 -24.41 26.76
C THR A 471 -17.87 -25.69 25.97
N LYS A 472 -18.39 -26.83 26.45
CA LYS A 472 -18.30 -28.13 25.75
C LYS A 472 -18.97 -28.14 24.38
N ASP A 473 -19.89 -27.21 24.15
CA ASP A 473 -20.73 -27.14 22.95
C ASP A 473 -20.22 -26.12 21.91
N GLY A 474 -19.06 -25.49 22.16
CA GLY A 474 -18.37 -24.62 21.22
C GLY A 474 -18.88 -23.17 21.14
N LEU A 475 -19.92 -22.80 21.88
CA LEU A 475 -20.26 -21.40 22.13
C LEU A 475 -19.44 -20.86 23.32
N GLY A 476 -18.78 -19.72 23.15
CA GLY A 476 -18.13 -19.00 24.24
C GLY A 476 -19.16 -18.31 25.14
N ASN A 477 -19.04 -18.48 26.46
CA ASN A 477 -19.85 -17.72 27.42
C ASN A 477 -19.09 -16.44 27.84
N PRO A 478 -19.67 -15.24 27.69
CA PRO A 478 -18.97 -13.99 28.02
C PRO A 478 -18.94 -13.74 29.53
N VAL A 479 -17.77 -13.91 30.15
CA VAL A 479 -17.51 -13.56 31.56
C VAL A 479 -17.05 -12.12 31.64
N THR A 480 -17.52 -11.38 32.66
CA THR A 480 -17.20 -9.95 32.87
C THR A 480 -16.76 -9.74 34.33
N SER A 481 -15.66 -9.02 34.54
CA SER A 481 -15.06 -8.82 35.86
C SER A 481 -15.84 -7.85 36.75
N ALA A 482 -15.43 -7.77 38.02
CA ALA A 482 -15.66 -6.61 38.88
C ALA A 482 -15.10 -5.31 38.22
N VAL A 483 -15.42 -4.15 38.79
CA VAL A 483 -14.64 -2.94 38.45
C VAL A 483 -13.21 -3.12 38.96
N THR A 484 -12.22 -2.65 38.20
CA THR A 484 -10.80 -2.74 38.57
C THR A 484 -10.17 -1.36 38.59
N ILE A 485 -9.50 -1.01 39.68
CA ILE A 485 -8.48 0.05 39.71
C ILE A 485 -7.22 -0.54 39.06
N TRP A 486 -6.93 -0.10 37.85
CA TRP A 486 -5.86 -0.62 37.01
C TRP A 486 -4.69 0.35 37.05
N ILE A 487 -3.63 -0.05 37.74
CA ILE A 487 -2.51 0.81 38.11
C ILE A 487 -1.36 0.52 37.15
N GLY A 488 -1.00 1.52 36.36
CA GLY A 488 0.21 1.53 35.53
C GLY A 488 1.43 1.92 36.35
N VAL A 489 2.52 1.18 36.26
CA VAL A 489 3.84 1.55 36.80
C VAL A 489 4.91 1.42 35.71
N LEU A 490 6.02 2.13 35.86
CA LEU A 490 7.13 2.10 34.90
C LEU A 490 7.69 0.66 34.78
N PRO A 491 8.04 0.16 33.57
CA PRO A 491 8.58 -1.19 33.40
C PRO A 491 9.78 -1.50 34.31
N ASP A 492 9.82 -2.73 34.83
CA ASP A 492 10.84 -3.27 35.73
C ASP A 492 11.17 -2.41 36.97
N SER A 493 10.25 -1.52 37.38
CA SER A 493 10.45 -0.59 38.51
C SER A 493 9.76 -0.99 39.82
N THR A 494 8.97 -2.06 39.83
CA THR A 494 8.18 -2.52 40.99
C THR A 494 7.95 -4.03 40.90
N ASN A 495 8.00 -4.74 42.02
CA ASN A 495 7.82 -6.20 42.08
C ASN A 495 6.45 -6.59 42.71
N GLY A 496 6.15 -7.89 42.73
CA GLY A 496 4.87 -8.40 43.23
C GLY A 496 4.60 -8.11 44.71
N ASP A 497 5.64 -8.10 45.55
CA ASP A 497 5.50 -7.85 47.00
C ASP A 497 5.21 -6.38 47.30
N ALA A 498 5.91 -5.45 46.65
CA ALA A 498 5.64 -4.01 46.76
C ALA A 498 4.24 -3.65 46.20
N ALA A 499 3.82 -4.30 45.11
CA ALA A 499 2.48 -4.13 44.55
C ALA A 499 1.37 -4.71 45.46
N PHE A 500 1.63 -5.82 46.16
CA PHE A 500 0.73 -6.39 47.15
C PHE A 500 0.57 -5.50 48.38
N ASP A 501 1.68 -4.97 48.91
CA ASP A 501 1.69 -4.05 50.05
C ASP A 501 0.95 -2.74 49.71
N ALA A 502 1.22 -2.16 48.53
CA ALA A 502 0.45 -1.04 47.99
C ALA A 502 -1.05 -1.33 47.83
N ALA A 503 -1.42 -2.56 47.42
CA ALA A 503 -2.82 -2.95 47.33
C ALA A 503 -3.52 -3.02 48.70
N GLN A 504 -2.81 -3.35 49.80
CA GLN A 504 -3.43 -3.38 51.13
C GLN A 504 -3.86 -1.98 51.59
N ASP A 505 -2.97 -0.98 51.52
CA ASP A 505 -3.29 0.41 51.86
C ASP A 505 -4.47 0.93 51.01
N ILE A 506 -4.51 0.61 49.72
CA ILE A 506 -5.61 0.99 48.82
C ILE A 506 -6.92 0.26 49.21
N PHE A 507 -6.86 -1.00 49.65
CA PHE A 507 -8.03 -1.68 50.21
C PHE A 507 -8.49 -1.08 51.54
N GLU A 508 -7.62 -0.54 52.37
CA GLU A 508 -8.03 0.18 53.58
C GLU A 508 -8.71 1.51 53.24
N LEU A 509 -8.16 2.28 52.30
CA LEU A 509 -8.80 3.47 51.72
C LEU A 509 -10.19 3.14 51.12
N LEU A 510 -10.36 2.01 50.43
CA LEU A 510 -11.67 1.58 49.93
C LEU A 510 -12.63 1.20 51.06
N LYS A 511 -12.16 0.52 52.13
CA LYS A 511 -12.97 0.19 53.31
C LYS A 511 -13.46 1.43 54.07
N GLU A 512 -12.69 2.52 54.14
CA GLU A 512 -13.14 3.78 54.73
C GLU A 512 -14.40 4.32 54.02
N HIS A 513 -14.43 4.24 52.69
CA HIS A 513 -15.61 4.57 51.87
C HIS A 513 -16.62 3.42 51.75
N SER A 514 -16.43 2.35 52.55
CA SER A 514 -17.25 1.13 52.56
C SER A 514 -17.35 0.45 51.18
N ILE A 515 -16.32 0.51 50.34
CA ILE A 515 -16.29 -0.10 49.01
C ILE A 515 -15.60 -1.47 49.09
N ASP A 516 -16.32 -2.51 48.66
CA ASP A 516 -15.93 -3.92 48.70
C ASP A 516 -16.10 -4.64 47.35
N ASP A 517 -16.65 -3.96 46.33
CA ASP A 517 -16.99 -4.49 45.00
C ASP A 517 -15.97 -4.13 43.89
N ILE A 518 -14.73 -3.77 44.27
CA ILE A 518 -13.66 -3.30 43.37
C ILE A 518 -12.37 -4.11 43.52
N ASP A 519 -11.87 -4.60 42.39
CA ASP A 519 -10.55 -5.22 42.22
C ASP A 519 -9.41 -4.19 42.07
N ILE A 520 -8.18 -4.61 42.34
CA ILE A 520 -6.95 -3.85 42.08
C ILE A 520 -6.01 -4.72 41.23
N ALA A 521 -5.38 -4.13 40.21
CA ALA A 521 -4.37 -4.83 39.41
C ALA A 521 -3.24 -3.88 38.94
N PHE A 522 -1.99 -4.29 39.19
CA PHE A 522 -0.78 -3.56 38.80
C PHE A 522 -0.21 -4.12 37.50
N ARG A 523 0.15 -3.22 36.58
CA ARG A 523 0.71 -3.55 35.26
C ARG A 523 1.86 -2.62 34.87
N GLU A 524 2.74 -3.11 34.03
CA GLU A 524 3.73 -2.26 33.38
C GLU A 524 3.10 -1.38 32.29
N SER A 525 3.39 -0.08 32.36
CA SER A 525 3.10 0.86 31.30
C SER A 525 3.92 2.14 31.38
N GLU A 526 4.15 2.72 30.22
CA GLU A 526 4.70 4.05 30.05
C GLU A 526 3.57 4.98 29.57
N VAL A 527 3.55 6.23 30.03
CA VAL A 527 2.74 7.29 29.41
C VAL A 527 3.57 7.90 28.30
N GLN A 528 3.20 7.60 27.05
CA GLN A 528 3.85 8.17 25.88
C GLN A 528 3.19 9.51 25.53
N SER A 529 4.00 10.56 25.41
CA SER A 529 3.56 11.77 24.70
C SER A 529 3.52 11.44 23.21
N PHE A 530 2.41 11.79 22.55
CA PHE A 530 2.24 11.57 21.10
C PHE A 530 2.71 12.78 20.26
N ALA A 531 3.42 13.73 20.87
CA ALA A 531 4.13 14.81 20.19
C ALA A 531 5.33 14.24 19.40
N GLY A 532 5.09 13.95 18.13
CA GLY A 532 6.16 13.67 17.17
C GLY A 532 7.05 14.89 16.87
N PRO A 533 8.04 14.77 15.97
CA PRO A 533 9.04 15.81 15.73
C PRO A 533 8.45 17.16 15.29
N VAL A 534 9.17 18.23 15.63
CA VAL A 534 8.87 19.61 15.24
C VAL A 534 9.21 19.81 13.76
N LEU A 535 8.40 20.60 13.05
CA LEU A 535 8.70 20.99 11.66
C LEU A 535 9.94 21.90 11.61
N TYR A 536 10.76 21.73 10.57
CA TYR A 536 12.01 22.45 10.40
C TYR A 536 11.79 23.94 10.10
N ALA A 537 12.81 24.75 10.39
CA ALA A 537 12.88 26.12 9.90
C ALA A 537 13.07 26.14 8.37
N PRO A 538 12.46 27.09 7.65
CA PRO A 538 12.85 27.36 6.27
C PRO A 538 14.33 27.78 6.19
N VAL A 539 14.96 27.53 5.03
CA VAL A 539 16.40 27.76 4.83
C VAL A 539 16.66 28.62 3.60
N ASN A 540 17.68 29.49 3.68
CA ASN A 540 18.05 30.42 2.61
C ASN A 540 18.69 29.73 1.39
N ASP A 541 19.09 30.53 0.39
CA ASP A 541 19.62 30.03 -0.88
C ASP A 541 21.06 29.50 -0.89
N VAL A 542 21.77 29.61 0.24
CA VAL A 542 23.12 29.03 0.41
C VAL A 542 23.12 27.75 1.24
N HIS A 543 21.98 27.35 1.81
CA HIS A 543 21.89 26.19 2.69
C HIS A 543 21.88 24.85 1.91
N PRO A 544 22.70 23.85 2.29
CA PRO A 544 22.78 22.54 1.62
C PRO A 544 21.47 21.79 1.37
N LEU A 545 20.47 21.95 2.26
CA LEU A 545 19.20 21.20 2.18
C LEU A 545 18.08 21.92 1.40
N LYS A 546 18.36 23.08 0.77
CA LYS A 546 17.34 23.98 0.23
C LYS A 546 16.40 23.39 -0.82
N ASP A 547 16.87 22.40 -1.59
CA ASP A 547 16.10 21.81 -2.71
C ASP A 547 15.09 20.72 -2.27
N VAL A 548 15.13 20.35 -0.98
CA VAL A 548 14.43 19.17 -0.41
C VAL A 548 13.83 19.36 0.99
N ILE A 549 14.26 20.35 1.78
CA ILE A 549 13.80 20.51 3.17
C ILE A 549 12.36 21.04 3.26
N ASP A 550 11.87 21.75 2.24
CA ASP A 550 10.60 22.47 2.26
C ASP A 550 9.41 21.57 2.63
N TRP A 551 9.45 20.30 2.23
CA TRP A 551 8.43 19.26 2.50
C TRP A 551 8.22 18.96 4.00
N VAL A 552 9.15 19.38 4.88
CA VAL A 552 9.09 19.19 6.34
C VAL A 552 9.22 20.50 7.14
N THR A 553 8.97 21.65 6.51
CA THR A 553 9.08 22.99 7.14
C THR A 553 7.72 23.64 7.44
N THR A 554 7.70 24.76 8.17
CA THR A 554 6.48 25.49 8.55
C THR A 554 5.83 26.42 7.50
N PRO A 555 6.47 26.85 6.39
CA PRO A 555 5.80 27.54 5.30
C PRO A 555 4.58 26.80 4.73
N LEU A 556 3.84 27.50 3.87
CA LEU A 556 2.71 26.97 3.14
C LEU A 556 3.11 25.98 2.06
N SER A 557 2.10 25.29 1.52
CA SER A 557 2.24 24.22 0.52
C SER A 557 2.76 22.88 1.08
N LEU A 558 2.64 22.67 2.40
CA LEU A 558 2.96 21.39 3.03
C LEU A 558 2.15 20.23 2.41
N PRO A 559 2.79 19.11 2.02
CA PRO A 559 2.09 17.91 1.56
C PRO A 559 1.40 17.18 2.71
N ILE A 560 0.11 16.87 2.55
CA ILE A 560 -0.73 16.30 3.61
C ILE A 560 -1.61 15.15 3.11
N ALA A 561 -1.96 14.25 4.04
CA ALA A 561 -2.88 13.13 3.79
C ALA A 561 -3.73 12.80 5.02
N GLY A 562 -4.83 12.08 4.82
CA GLY A 562 -5.61 11.52 5.93
C GLY A 562 -4.94 10.27 6.51
N SER A 563 -4.87 10.17 7.84
CA SER A 563 -4.27 9.01 8.54
C SER A 563 -4.83 7.63 8.15
N LYS A 564 -6.11 7.59 7.72
CA LYS A 564 -6.81 6.40 7.20
C LYS A 564 -6.81 6.32 5.66
N THR A 565 -6.56 7.43 4.97
CA THR A 565 -6.65 7.58 3.51
C THR A 565 -5.29 7.95 2.90
N ARG A 566 -4.20 7.34 3.38
CA ARG A 566 -2.79 7.70 3.10
C ARG A 566 -2.35 7.64 1.62
N HIS A 567 -3.22 7.16 0.73
CA HIS A 567 -3.04 7.15 -0.73
C HIS A 567 -3.59 8.42 -1.39
N MET A 568 -4.59 9.07 -0.77
CA MET A 568 -5.03 10.41 -1.10
C MET A 568 -4.00 11.40 -0.54
N GLN A 569 -3.57 12.34 -1.37
CA GLN A 569 -2.63 13.37 -0.97
C GLN A 569 -3.07 14.70 -1.57
N GLY A 570 -2.77 15.77 -0.85
CA GLY A 570 -3.03 17.14 -1.27
C GLY A 570 -2.06 18.08 -0.59
N THR A 571 -2.33 19.37 -0.76
CA THR A 571 -1.49 20.47 -0.29
C THR A 571 -2.23 21.28 0.79
N LEU A 572 -1.52 21.66 1.85
CA LEU A 572 -2.03 22.59 2.85
C LEU A 572 -1.98 24.02 2.29
N GLY A 573 -3.13 24.68 2.23
CA GLY A 573 -3.30 25.96 1.55
C GLY A 573 -2.85 27.15 2.36
N PHE A 574 -3.42 27.32 3.55
CA PHE A 574 -3.18 28.48 4.42
C PHE A 574 -3.45 28.18 5.89
N TYR A 575 -2.89 29.03 6.76
CA TYR A 575 -3.09 29.02 8.20
C TYR A 575 -4.03 30.14 8.67
N PHE A 576 -4.66 29.96 9.82
CA PHE A 576 -5.27 31.05 10.59
C PHE A 576 -5.19 30.79 12.10
N LYS A 577 -5.29 31.83 12.93
CA LYS A 577 -5.36 31.72 14.40
C LYS A 577 -6.76 32.01 14.95
N ILE A 578 -7.15 31.35 16.04
CA ILE A 578 -8.26 31.74 16.92
C ILE A 578 -7.70 31.85 18.34
N GLY A 579 -7.43 33.08 18.81
CA GLY A 579 -6.60 33.26 20.00
C GLY A 579 -5.24 32.59 19.79
N ASP A 580 -4.83 31.74 20.74
CA ASP A 580 -3.57 30.99 20.67
C ASP A 580 -3.68 29.70 19.82
N ASP A 581 -4.88 29.31 19.35
CA ASP A 581 -5.08 28.08 18.59
C ASP A 581 -4.76 28.28 17.10
N LEU A 582 -3.84 27.46 16.57
CA LEU A 582 -3.45 27.45 15.16
C LEU A 582 -4.28 26.43 14.36
N TYR A 583 -4.77 26.86 13.20
CA TYR A 583 -5.53 26.07 12.26
C TYR A 583 -4.91 26.12 10.87
N GLY A 584 -5.13 25.07 10.09
CA GLY A 584 -4.75 24.98 8.68
C GLY A 584 -5.94 24.60 7.79
N VAL A 585 -5.94 25.05 6.55
CA VAL A 585 -7.04 24.85 5.58
C VAL A 585 -6.55 24.12 4.34
N THR A 586 -7.34 23.17 3.86
CA THR A 586 -7.16 22.44 2.59
C THR A 586 -8.53 22.12 1.98
N ALA A 587 -8.58 21.48 0.82
CA ALA A 587 -9.83 21.06 0.21
C ALA A 587 -10.44 19.82 0.91
N ARG A 588 -11.77 19.66 0.91
CA ARG A 588 -12.44 18.50 1.54
C ARG A 588 -12.04 17.20 0.88
N HIS A 589 -12.00 17.16 -0.46
CA HIS A 589 -11.65 15.95 -1.21
C HIS A 589 -10.20 15.46 -0.99
N VAL A 590 -9.34 16.21 -0.28
CA VAL A 590 -8.00 15.75 0.13
C VAL A 590 -8.07 14.80 1.33
N LEU A 591 -9.05 15.00 2.23
CA LEU A 591 -9.16 14.32 3.53
C LEU A 591 -10.46 13.50 3.70
N PHE A 592 -11.37 13.57 2.73
CA PHE A 592 -12.63 12.83 2.67
C PHE A 592 -12.75 12.17 1.29
N PRO A 593 -12.75 10.82 1.18
CA PRO A 593 -12.91 10.13 -0.09
C PRO A 593 -14.36 10.24 -0.58
N ASP A 594 -14.57 10.10 -1.89
CA ASP A 594 -15.91 10.11 -2.52
C ASP A 594 -16.83 8.95 -2.08
N THR A 595 -16.28 7.99 -1.33
CA THR A 595 -17.03 6.89 -0.67
C THR A 595 -17.57 7.27 0.72
N GLU A 596 -17.10 8.38 1.31
CA GLU A 596 -17.62 8.95 2.55
C GLU A 596 -18.76 9.93 2.22
N ALA A 597 -19.83 9.93 3.01
CA ALA A 597 -21.01 10.74 2.71
C ALA A 597 -20.66 12.24 2.59
N ASN A 598 -21.25 12.91 1.58
CA ASN A 598 -21.10 14.36 1.40
C ASN A 598 -21.99 15.15 2.36
N VAL A 599 -21.69 15.03 3.66
CA VAL A 599 -22.36 15.70 4.78
C VAL A 599 -21.35 16.59 5.53
N VAL A 600 -21.87 17.51 6.35
CA VAL A 600 -21.02 18.30 7.25
C VAL A 600 -20.32 17.38 8.25
N TYR A 601 -19.00 17.51 8.35
CA TYR A 601 -18.20 16.93 9.42
C TYR A 601 -17.96 17.98 10.49
N ARG A 602 -18.18 17.59 11.75
CA ARG A 602 -17.77 18.31 12.95
C ARG A 602 -17.06 17.33 13.86
N TYR A 603 -15.93 17.74 14.44
CA TYR A 603 -15.26 16.94 15.46
C TYR A 603 -16.01 17.06 16.79
N ASP A 604 -16.69 15.99 17.17
CA ASP A 604 -17.17 15.78 18.54
C ASP A 604 -16.07 15.06 19.36
N THR A 605 -15.84 15.52 20.57
CA THR A 605 -14.98 14.87 21.58
C THR A 605 -15.37 13.43 21.90
N SER A 606 -16.63 13.02 21.68
CA SER A 606 -17.07 11.62 21.80
C SER A 606 -16.52 10.71 20.70
N ALA A 607 -16.08 11.27 19.57
CA ALA A 607 -15.68 10.54 18.38
C ALA A 607 -14.14 10.42 18.24
N PRO A 608 -13.62 9.39 17.55
CA PRO A 608 -12.20 9.30 17.23
C PRO A 608 -11.80 10.38 16.22
N LYS A 609 -10.75 11.14 16.56
CA LYS A 609 -10.19 12.23 15.72
C LYS A 609 -9.86 11.75 14.30
N LYS A 610 -10.24 12.55 13.29
CA LYS A 610 -9.78 12.35 11.91
C LYS A 610 -8.39 12.98 11.74
N ASN A 611 -7.37 12.27 12.24
CA ASN A 611 -5.98 12.75 12.24
C ASN A 611 -5.46 12.97 10.82
N VAL A 612 -4.75 14.08 10.62
CA VAL A 612 -4.05 14.47 9.40
C VAL A 612 -2.56 14.22 9.59
N ILE A 613 -1.91 13.65 8.58
CA ILE A 613 -0.47 13.40 8.56
C ILE A 613 0.22 14.29 7.52
N LEU A 614 1.43 14.73 7.83
CA LEU A 614 2.40 15.23 6.86
C LEU A 614 2.80 14.06 5.95
N MET A 615 2.57 14.24 4.65
CA MET A 615 2.77 13.25 3.58
C MET A 615 1.98 11.93 3.73
N GLY A 616 1.41 11.47 2.61
CA GLY A 616 1.06 10.05 2.45
C GLY A 616 2.34 9.20 2.44
N ASN A 617 2.21 7.87 2.59
CA ASN A 617 3.39 6.98 2.52
C ASN A 617 4.21 7.23 1.26
N ARG A 618 3.55 7.24 0.10
CA ARG A 618 4.17 7.51 -1.20
C ARG A 618 4.81 8.90 -1.26
N GLY A 619 4.20 9.95 -0.68
CA GLY A 619 4.82 11.29 -0.67
C GLY A 619 6.12 11.34 0.13
N PHE A 620 6.20 10.59 1.23
CA PHE A 620 7.43 10.44 2.01
C PHE A 620 8.48 9.59 1.28
N ASP A 621 8.06 8.53 0.60
CA ASP A 621 8.95 7.69 -0.21
C ASP A 621 9.46 8.47 -1.46
N ASP A 622 8.62 9.33 -2.07
CA ASP A 622 8.97 10.25 -3.16
C ASP A 622 9.96 11.35 -2.69
N LEU A 623 9.76 11.93 -1.48
CA LEU A 623 10.73 12.84 -0.85
C LEU A 623 12.10 12.17 -0.68
N LEU A 624 12.13 10.97 -0.09
CA LEU A 624 13.35 10.20 0.13
C LEU A 624 14.04 9.85 -1.20
N ALA A 625 13.28 9.49 -2.24
CA ALA A 625 13.81 9.25 -3.57
C ALA A 625 14.40 10.51 -4.21
N SER A 626 13.80 11.69 -3.97
CA SER A 626 14.33 12.98 -4.44
C SER A 626 15.68 13.32 -3.80
N ILE A 627 15.84 13.07 -2.50
CA ILE A 627 17.12 13.26 -1.79
C ILE A 627 18.18 12.29 -2.32
N GLN A 628 17.83 11.01 -2.51
CA GLN A 628 18.74 10.02 -3.13
C GLN A 628 19.16 10.42 -4.55
N ALA A 629 18.24 10.96 -5.36
CA ALA A 629 18.55 11.42 -6.71
C ALA A 629 19.42 12.68 -6.72
N LEU A 630 19.21 13.62 -5.79
CA LEU A 630 20.06 14.80 -5.62
C LEU A 630 21.49 14.41 -5.23
N ILE A 631 21.65 13.50 -4.25
CA ILE A 631 22.96 12.91 -3.89
C ILE A 631 23.59 12.23 -5.11
N GLY A 632 22.82 11.50 -5.92
CA GLY A 632 23.27 10.92 -7.19
C GLY A 632 23.81 11.96 -8.18
N THR A 633 23.08 13.07 -8.38
CA THR A 633 23.50 14.19 -9.25
C THR A 633 24.78 14.86 -8.74
N LEU A 634 24.88 15.10 -7.43
CA LEU A 634 26.04 15.73 -6.81
C LEU A 634 27.27 14.82 -6.86
N ASN A 635 27.12 13.51 -6.60
CA ASN A 635 28.19 12.52 -6.77
C ASN A 635 28.75 12.50 -8.21
N ASN A 636 27.89 12.59 -9.23
CA ASN A 636 28.34 12.71 -10.62
C ASN A 636 29.02 14.07 -10.90
N THR A 637 28.62 15.13 -10.21
CA THR A 637 29.24 16.46 -10.29
C THR A 637 30.64 16.47 -9.66
N VAL A 638 30.84 15.81 -8.52
CA VAL A 638 32.14 15.62 -7.86
C VAL A 638 33.17 15.02 -8.81
N ILE A 639 32.83 13.93 -9.53
CA ILE A 639 33.72 13.27 -10.50
C ILE A 639 34.19 14.24 -11.61
N VAL A 640 33.33 15.17 -12.04
CA VAL A 640 33.68 16.20 -13.04
C VAL A 640 34.56 17.30 -12.43
N LEU A 641 34.30 17.68 -11.17
CA LEU A 641 35.09 18.69 -10.45
C LEU A 641 36.49 18.17 -10.11
N GLU A 642 36.64 16.94 -9.61
CA GLU A 642 37.96 16.31 -9.35
C GLU A 642 38.82 16.25 -10.63
N LYS A 643 38.22 15.87 -11.76
CA LYS A 643 38.88 15.86 -13.07
C LYS A 643 39.30 17.27 -13.50
N SER A 644 38.47 18.28 -13.22
CA SER A 644 38.77 19.69 -13.47
C SER A 644 39.94 20.15 -12.60
N VAL A 645 39.85 20.00 -11.27
CA VAL A 645 40.91 20.30 -10.28
C VAL A 645 42.25 19.69 -10.71
N LYS A 646 42.29 18.38 -11.04
CA LYS A 646 43.50 17.70 -11.52
C LYS A 646 44.08 18.31 -12.80
N THR A 647 43.22 18.75 -13.71
CA THR A 647 43.62 19.40 -14.98
C THR A 647 44.15 20.81 -14.76
N TYR A 648 43.51 21.61 -13.91
CA TYR A 648 43.94 22.98 -13.62
C TYR A 648 45.18 23.04 -12.73
N THR A 649 45.35 22.11 -11.78
CA THR A 649 46.62 21.94 -11.02
C THR A 649 47.81 21.72 -11.94
N ALA A 650 47.72 20.83 -12.93
CA ALA A 650 48.79 20.59 -13.89
C ALA A 650 49.09 21.84 -14.76
N ARG A 651 48.08 22.62 -15.13
CA ARG A 651 48.23 23.88 -15.90
C ARG A 651 48.81 25.02 -15.06
N ALA A 652 48.46 25.11 -13.78
CA ALA A 652 49.02 26.07 -12.83
C ALA A 652 50.50 25.75 -12.56
N GLN A 653 50.85 24.48 -12.36
CA GLN A 653 52.24 24.01 -12.25
C GLN A 653 53.06 24.25 -13.53
N ALA A 654 52.42 24.25 -14.71
CA ALA A 654 53.01 24.66 -15.99
C ALA A 654 53.10 26.20 -16.19
N GLY A 655 52.81 27.00 -15.15
CA GLY A 655 53.01 28.45 -15.15
C GLY A 655 51.81 29.30 -15.59
N SER A 656 50.62 28.72 -15.80
CA SER A 656 49.42 29.49 -16.16
C SER A 656 48.78 30.15 -14.94
N ALA A 657 48.91 31.47 -14.84
CA ALA A 657 48.28 32.27 -13.77
C ALA A 657 46.75 32.18 -13.77
N GLN A 658 46.10 32.16 -14.95
CA GLN A 658 44.65 31.95 -15.05
C GLN A 658 44.26 30.58 -14.48
N ALA A 659 45.01 29.52 -14.82
CA ALA A 659 44.70 28.19 -14.31
C ALA A 659 44.87 28.07 -12.78
N ALA A 660 45.75 28.89 -12.18
CA ALA A 660 45.88 28.97 -10.72
C ALA A 660 44.67 29.66 -10.06
N ALA A 661 44.08 30.68 -10.71
CA ALA A 661 42.84 31.30 -10.26
C ALA A 661 41.63 30.37 -10.45
N ASP A 662 41.49 29.75 -11.62
CA ASP A 662 40.44 28.78 -11.94
C ASP A 662 40.45 27.60 -10.94
N LEU A 663 41.65 27.11 -10.58
CA LEU A 663 41.84 26.01 -9.63
C LEU A 663 41.21 26.29 -8.26
N VAL A 664 41.33 27.52 -7.73
CA VAL A 664 40.74 27.92 -6.45
C VAL A 664 39.21 27.82 -6.53
N VAL A 665 38.61 28.29 -7.63
CA VAL A 665 37.15 28.23 -7.84
C VAL A 665 36.67 26.78 -7.98
N TYR A 666 37.38 25.93 -8.72
CA TYR A 666 37.03 24.52 -8.86
C TYR A 666 37.19 23.74 -7.54
N GLN A 667 38.22 24.05 -6.74
CA GLN A 667 38.42 23.43 -5.43
C GLN A 667 37.32 23.85 -4.45
N GLN A 668 37.04 25.15 -4.31
CA GLN A 668 35.96 25.64 -3.45
C GLN A 668 34.60 25.06 -3.84
N ARG A 669 34.33 24.89 -5.15
CA ARG A 669 33.10 24.24 -5.63
C ARG A 669 33.08 22.74 -5.31
N LEU A 670 34.21 22.03 -5.39
CA LEU A 670 34.32 20.63 -4.99
C LEU A 670 34.05 20.46 -3.49
N ASP A 671 34.69 21.28 -2.65
CA ASP A 671 34.55 21.24 -1.19
C ASP A 671 33.10 21.54 -0.78
N ASN A 672 32.47 22.57 -1.34
CA ASN A 672 31.06 22.88 -1.12
C ASN A 672 30.14 21.74 -1.58
N THR A 673 30.41 21.10 -2.72
CA THR A 673 29.60 19.97 -3.23
C THR A 673 29.69 18.77 -2.29
N ASN A 674 30.88 18.46 -1.79
CA ASN A 674 31.11 17.38 -0.82
C ASN A 674 30.39 17.66 0.52
N ASN A 675 30.46 18.88 1.03
CA ASN A 675 29.75 19.28 2.24
C ASN A 675 28.22 19.11 2.06
N THR A 676 27.67 19.50 0.91
CA THR A 676 26.24 19.31 0.62
C THR A 676 25.84 17.83 0.56
N ILE A 677 26.69 16.95 0.03
CA ILE A 677 26.44 15.49 0.04
C ILE A 677 26.41 14.95 1.48
N VAL A 678 27.29 15.42 2.37
CA VAL A 678 27.33 15.00 3.78
C VAL A 678 26.06 15.44 4.54
N GLU A 679 25.62 16.69 4.33
CA GLU A 679 24.38 17.20 4.92
C GLU A 679 23.15 16.44 4.42
N LEU A 680 23.02 16.23 3.10
CA LEU A 680 21.91 15.46 2.52
C LEU A 680 21.86 14.01 3.01
N LYS A 681 23.02 13.36 3.20
CA LYS A 681 23.11 12.03 3.81
C LYS A 681 22.66 12.02 5.27
N THR A 682 23.09 13.01 6.05
CA THR A 682 22.71 13.19 7.47
C THR A 682 21.21 13.47 7.61
N PHE A 683 20.65 14.30 6.74
CA PHE A 683 19.24 14.61 6.67
C PHE A 683 18.41 13.38 6.25
N PHE A 684 18.84 12.60 5.25
CA PHE A 684 18.18 11.34 4.87
C PHE A 684 18.13 10.35 6.04
N ALA A 685 19.24 10.17 6.77
CA ALA A 685 19.28 9.29 7.94
C ALA A 685 18.35 9.79 9.07
N THR A 686 18.28 11.10 9.28
CA THR A 686 17.38 11.75 10.24
C THR A 686 15.90 11.58 9.86
N LEU A 687 15.53 11.80 8.59
CA LEU A 687 14.18 11.49 8.09
C LEU A 687 13.83 10.01 8.27
N LYS A 688 14.74 9.09 7.94
CA LYS A 688 14.53 7.65 8.14
C LYS A 688 14.39 7.26 9.62
N ARG A 689 15.08 7.95 10.54
CA ARG A 689 15.00 7.73 12.00
C ARG A 689 13.69 8.27 12.58
N GLU A 690 13.35 9.52 12.28
CA GLU A 690 12.33 10.28 13.02
C GLU A 690 10.98 10.37 12.30
N TRP A 691 10.95 10.33 10.97
CA TRP A 691 9.74 10.58 10.18
C TRP A 691 9.20 9.32 9.46
N SER A 692 9.87 8.18 9.61
CA SER A 692 9.38 6.87 9.11
C SER A 692 8.12 6.38 9.83
N ASP A 693 7.98 6.65 11.14
CA ASP A 693 6.73 6.32 11.83
C ASP A 693 5.63 7.31 11.43
N PHE A 694 4.48 6.76 11.05
CA PHE A 694 3.31 7.55 10.68
C PHE A 694 2.71 8.32 11.86
N ASN A 695 2.93 7.89 13.11
CA ASN A 695 2.50 8.64 14.29
C ASN A 695 3.27 9.97 14.42
N ASN A 696 4.58 9.91 14.21
CA ASN A 696 5.46 11.08 14.24
C ASN A 696 5.04 12.13 13.19
N ARG A 697 4.54 11.67 12.03
CA ARG A 697 4.01 12.53 10.97
C ARG A 697 2.60 13.12 11.24
N VAL A 698 1.90 12.79 12.33
CA VAL A 698 0.58 13.41 12.64
C VAL A 698 0.76 14.89 12.98
N ILE A 699 0.18 15.79 12.19
CA ILE A 699 0.33 17.25 12.34
C ILE A 699 -0.92 17.96 12.87
N GLY A 700 -2.03 17.23 13.03
CA GLY A 700 -3.29 17.78 13.49
C GLY A 700 -4.47 16.84 13.26
N HIS A 701 -5.68 17.39 13.37
CA HIS A 701 -6.93 16.66 13.12
C HIS A 701 -7.98 17.59 12.51
N VAL A 702 -8.83 17.05 11.63
CA VAL A 702 -9.97 17.80 11.10
C VAL A 702 -10.90 18.18 12.26
N VAL A 703 -11.32 19.44 12.32
CA VAL A 703 -12.34 19.92 13.27
C VAL A 703 -13.66 20.25 12.59
N TRP A 704 -13.62 20.70 11.34
CA TRP A 704 -14.81 21.08 10.56
C TRP A 704 -14.58 20.89 9.06
N SER A 705 -15.60 20.43 8.35
CA SER A 705 -15.64 20.46 6.89
C SER A 705 -17.10 20.46 6.44
N PRO A 706 -17.60 21.50 5.75
CA PRO A 706 -18.94 21.51 5.17
C PRO A 706 -19.08 20.44 4.08
N PRO A 707 -20.29 20.06 3.64
CA PRO A 707 -20.44 19.28 2.42
C PRO A 707 -19.91 20.07 1.21
N ILE A 708 -19.38 19.39 0.19
CA ILE A 708 -19.04 20.02 -1.09
C ILE A 708 -20.34 20.52 -1.74
N THR A 709 -20.48 21.83 -1.88
CA THR A 709 -21.62 22.51 -2.52
C THR A 709 -21.17 23.49 -3.60
N GLY A 710 -22.07 23.90 -4.48
CA GLY A 710 -21.81 24.78 -5.62
C GLY A 710 -23.15 25.26 -6.23
N LEU A 711 -23.14 26.37 -6.98
CA LEU A 711 -24.35 27.10 -7.43
C LEU A 711 -25.33 27.50 -6.31
N ASN A 712 -24.90 27.50 -5.05
CA ASN A 712 -25.65 28.12 -3.95
C ASN A 712 -25.63 29.64 -4.07
N ALA A 713 -26.80 30.27 -4.02
CA ALA A 713 -26.93 31.73 -4.05
C ALA A 713 -26.27 32.39 -2.81
N PRO A 714 -25.68 33.60 -2.95
CA PRO A 714 -25.71 34.44 -4.15
C PRO A 714 -24.64 34.09 -5.21
N ASP A 715 -23.45 33.63 -4.82
CA ASP A 715 -22.27 33.66 -5.69
C ASP A 715 -22.01 32.37 -6.48
N GLY A 716 -22.49 31.23 -5.97
CA GLY A 716 -22.40 29.94 -6.67
C GLY A 716 -21.03 29.25 -6.69
N TYR A 717 -20.03 29.77 -5.99
CA TYR A 717 -18.68 29.18 -5.91
C TYR A 717 -18.66 27.79 -5.26
N THR A 718 -17.61 27.01 -5.57
CA THR A 718 -17.38 25.70 -4.92
C THR A 718 -16.99 25.83 -3.45
N GLN A 719 -17.76 25.21 -2.56
CA GLN A 719 -17.45 25.06 -1.14
C GLN A 719 -16.71 23.74 -0.85
N ASP A 720 -15.49 23.56 -1.35
CA ASP A 720 -14.67 22.36 -1.14
C ASP A 720 -13.60 22.63 -0.07
N VAL A 721 -14.00 22.61 1.22
CA VAL A 721 -13.21 23.16 2.34
C VAL A 721 -13.04 22.17 3.49
N CYS A 722 -11.86 22.13 4.10
CA CYS A 722 -11.55 21.34 5.30
C CYS A 722 -10.65 22.12 6.25
N VAL A 723 -11.08 22.28 7.51
CA VAL A 723 -10.36 23.00 8.56
C VAL A 723 -9.79 22.00 9.56
N ILE A 724 -8.48 22.12 9.78
CA ILE A 724 -7.64 21.24 10.58
C ILE A 724 -7.17 22.04 11.80
N LYS A 725 -7.38 21.56 13.02
CA LYS A 725 -6.67 22.09 14.19
C LYS A 725 -5.28 21.46 14.24
N LEU A 726 -4.25 22.30 14.14
CA LEU A 726 -2.86 21.89 14.04
C LEU A 726 -2.23 21.68 15.42
N ASP A 727 -1.18 20.88 15.45
CA ASP A 727 -0.39 20.61 16.65
C ASP A 727 0.58 21.78 16.93
N LYS A 728 0.28 22.58 17.96
CA LYS A 728 1.04 23.80 18.28
C LYS A 728 2.53 23.52 18.47
N GLU A 729 2.87 22.43 19.15
CA GLU A 729 4.24 22.11 19.53
C GLU A 729 5.11 21.82 18.30
N LYS A 730 4.50 21.36 17.20
CA LYS A 730 5.20 21.07 15.94
C LYS A 730 5.37 22.26 15.01
N PHE A 731 4.49 23.26 15.09
CA PHE A 731 4.53 24.43 14.21
C PHE A 731 5.19 25.64 14.89
N LEU A 732 4.75 26.01 16.11
CA LEU A 732 5.10 27.29 16.73
C LEU A 732 6.61 27.59 16.82
N PRO A 733 7.52 26.65 17.11
CA PRO A 733 8.95 26.95 17.23
C PRO A 733 9.60 27.56 15.98
N ASN A 734 9.05 27.26 14.80
CA ASN A 734 9.59 27.71 13.51
C ASN A 734 8.55 28.48 12.65
N PHE A 735 7.37 28.76 13.19
CA PHE A 735 6.24 29.30 12.43
C PHE A 735 6.49 30.72 11.89
N ARG A 736 6.10 30.97 10.63
CA ARG A 736 6.28 32.27 9.94
C ARG A 736 4.97 32.89 9.41
N GLY A 737 3.81 32.36 9.79
CA GLY A 737 2.52 32.79 9.25
C GLY A 737 2.26 32.27 7.83
N ASN A 738 1.43 32.99 7.07
CA ASN A 738 1.11 32.66 5.68
C ASN A 738 2.24 33.11 4.73
N VAL A 739 3.29 32.28 4.68
CA VAL A 739 4.52 32.48 3.90
C VAL A 739 4.72 31.29 2.97
N ILE A 740 5.09 31.53 1.71
CA ILE A 740 5.39 30.51 0.71
C ILE A 740 6.88 30.57 0.38
N ASP A 741 7.61 29.46 0.52
CA ASP A 741 8.94 29.36 -0.08
C ASP A 741 8.78 29.25 -1.59
N LEU A 742 9.36 30.17 -2.37
CA LEU A 742 9.28 30.16 -3.83
C LEU A 742 10.04 28.98 -4.46
N GLY A 743 10.95 28.35 -3.72
CA GLY A 743 11.74 27.20 -4.14
C GLY A 743 12.83 27.52 -5.16
N THR A 744 13.61 26.49 -5.50
CA THR A 744 14.82 26.61 -6.35
C THR A 744 14.60 26.14 -7.79
N GLU A 745 13.37 25.73 -8.14
CA GLU A 745 13.05 25.14 -9.46
C GLU A 745 13.01 26.18 -10.59
N ILE A 746 12.77 27.45 -10.23
CA ILE A 746 12.79 28.60 -11.14
C ILE A 746 13.75 29.62 -10.55
N GLU A 747 14.86 29.88 -11.27
CA GLU A 747 15.81 30.94 -10.94
C GLU A 747 15.10 32.28 -10.74
N SER A 748 15.48 33.05 -9.71
CA SER A 748 14.78 34.30 -9.32
C SER A 748 14.61 35.29 -10.48
N GLY A 749 15.68 35.56 -11.24
CA GLY A 749 15.61 36.40 -12.44
C GLY A 749 14.70 35.86 -13.54
N LYS A 750 14.59 34.52 -13.68
CA LYS A 750 13.63 33.89 -14.59
C LYS A 750 12.20 34.01 -14.06
N LEU A 751 11.96 33.87 -12.75
CA LEU A 751 10.64 34.05 -12.16
C LEU A 751 10.15 35.50 -12.34
N MET A 752 11.02 36.48 -12.09
CA MET A 752 10.74 37.90 -12.36
C MET A 752 10.35 38.13 -13.82
N ALA A 753 11.08 37.54 -14.78
CA ALA A 753 10.78 37.64 -16.20
C ALA A 753 9.49 36.89 -16.64
N LEU A 754 9.03 35.89 -15.88
CA LEU A 754 7.72 35.25 -16.13
C LEU A 754 6.54 36.11 -15.61
N LEU A 755 6.75 36.90 -14.55
CA LEU A 755 5.71 37.81 -14.02
C LEU A 755 5.67 39.14 -14.80
N TYR A 756 6.81 39.58 -15.31
CA TYR A 756 7.00 40.81 -16.08
C TYR A 756 7.75 40.49 -17.39
N PRO A 757 7.09 39.88 -18.40
CA PRO A 757 7.72 39.40 -19.64
C PRO A 757 7.97 40.50 -20.69
N ARG A 758 7.67 41.77 -20.37
CA ARG A 758 7.91 42.91 -21.24
C ARG A 758 9.35 43.41 -21.13
N VAL A 759 9.91 43.87 -22.26
CA VAL A 759 11.31 44.34 -22.36
C VAL A 759 11.45 45.86 -22.28
N ASP A 760 10.33 46.59 -22.38
CA ASP A 760 10.23 48.06 -22.33
C ASP A 760 10.01 48.62 -20.91
N VAL A 761 9.75 47.75 -19.92
CA VAL A 761 9.45 48.12 -18.53
C VAL A 761 10.23 47.19 -17.59
N PRO A 762 10.90 47.69 -16.54
CA PRO A 762 11.50 46.82 -15.52
C PRO A 762 10.44 46.04 -14.76
N SER A 763 10.84 44.91 -14.16
CA SER A 763 9.97 44.16 -13.25
C SER A 763 9.72 44.95 -11.97
N GLU A 764 8.45 45.04 -11.56
CA GLU A 764 8.04 45.61 -10.26
C GLU A 764 7.92 44.53 -9.17
N PHE A 765 8.17 43.25 -9.51
CA PHE A 765 8.16 42.15 -8.53
C PHE A 765 9.42 42.16 -7.68
N ASP A 766 9.26 42.42 -6.38
CA ASP A 766 10.29 42.27 -5.37
C ASP A 766 10.46 40.79 -4.99
N TYR A 767 11.58 40.17 -5.40
CA TYR A 767 11.89 38.78 -5.07
C TYR A 767 12.57 38.73 -3.69
N PRO A 768 12.00 38.04 -2.68
CA PRO A 768 12.52 38.03 -1.31
C PRO A 768 13.91 37.36 -1.20
N GLU A 769 14.83 37.98 -0.46
CA GLU A 769 16.24 37.55 -0.32
C GLU A 769 16.41 36.11 0.21
N ASP A 770 15.42 35.59 0.95
CA ASP A 770 15.39 34.25 1.54
C ASP A 770 14.42 33.28 0.84
N ARG A 771 13.86 33.68 -0.32
CA ARG A 771 12.75 33.05 -1.05
C ARG A 771 11.39 33.06 -0.34
N LEU A 772 11.25 33.65 0.85
CA LEU A 772 10.04 33.53 1.67
C LEU A 772 8.99 34.60 1.35
N TYR A 773 8.11 34.28 0.42
CA TYR A 773 7.06 35.17 -0.06
C TYR A 773 5.86 35.22 0.91
N GLN A 774 5.75 36.30 1.68
CA GLN A 774 4.66 36.52 2.64
C GLN A 774 3.38 36.97 1.92
N LEU A 775 2.25 36.31 2.19
CA LEU A 775 0.92 36.78 1.79
C LEU A 775 0.43 37.84 2.78
N ARG A 776 -0.07 38.97 2.27
CA ARG A 776 -0.41 40.16 3.09
C ARG A 776 -1.79 40.76 2.80
N VAL A 777 -2.35 40.48 1.63
CA VAL A 777 -3.63 41.03 1.16
C VAL A 777 -4.48 39.89 0.61
N ILE A 778 -5.81 39.99 0.68
CA ILE A 778 -6.72 39.10 -0.08
C ILE A 778 -7.14 39.85 -1.34
N LEU A 779 -7.02 39.23 -2.52
CA LEU A 779 -7.53 39.83 -3.74
C LEU A 779 -9.05 39.81 -3.71
N ALA A 780 -9.67 40.99 -3.76
CA ALA A 780 -11.11 41.11 -3.89
C ALA A 780 -11.60 40.45 -5.19
N ALA A 781 -12.72 39.72 -5.15
CA ALA A 781 -13.26 39.01 -6.31
C ALA A 781 -13.58 39.99 -7.46
N ALA A 782 -14.01 41.20 -7.13
CA ALA A 782 -14.20 42.29 -8.10
C ALA A 782 -12.94 42.64 -8.91
N ASN A 783 -11.74 42.36 -8.39
CA ASN A 783 -10.44 42.72 -9.00
C ASN A 783 -9.78 41.52 -9.72
N ILE A 784 -10.38 40.33 -9.70
CA ILE A 784 -9.91 39.15 -10.47
C ILE A 784 -9.87 39.47 -11.98
N LYS A 785 -10.83 40.27 -12.45
CA LYS A 785 -10.92 40.76 -13.83
C LYS A 785 -9.86 41.79 -14.23
N GLU A 786 -9.11 42.34 -13.26
CA GLU A 786 -8.20 43.47 -13.49
C GLU A 786 -6.76 42.95 -13.68
N PRO A 787 -6.15 43.14 -14.87
CA PRO A 787 -4.79 42.67 -15.14
C PRO A 787 -3.78 43.38 -14.24
N ASN A 788 -2.75 42.66 -13.78
CA ASN A 788 -1.61 43.26 -13.05
C ASN A 788 -0.39 43.50 -13.95
N SER A 789 -0.37 42.92 -15.15
CA SER A 789 0.76 42.95 -16.08
C SER A 789 0.25 42.87 -17.53
N HIS A 790 1.16 42.70 -18.48
CA HIS A 790 0.85 42.41 -19.88
C HIS A 790 1.75 41.26 -20.33
N ASP A 791 1.28 40.44 -21.27
CA ASP A 791 2.09 39.36 -21.83
C ASP A 791 3.18 39.89 -22.79
N ILE A 792 3.97 38.98 -23.38
CA ILE A 792 5.04 39.30 -24.33
C ILE A 792 4.57 39.97 -25.64
N LYS A 793 3.26 39.95 -25.94
CA LYS A 793 2.65 40.65 -27.09
C LYS A 793 2.06 42.00 -26.70
N GLY A 794 1.95 42.28 -25.41
CA GLY A 794 1.23 43.43 -24.87
C GLY A 794 -0.24 43.18 -24.58
N ASP A 795 -0.71 41.92 -24.55
CA ASP A 795 -2.09 41.60 -24.17
C ASP A 795 -2.25 41.68 -22.64
N PRO A 796 -3.18 42.49 -22.09
CA PRO A 796 -3.33 42.68 -20.64
C PRO A 796 -3.65 41.37 -19.92
N THR A 797 -2.84 41.02 -18.92
CA THR A 797 -2.84 39.69 -18.29
C THR A 797 -2.68 39.81 -16.77
N ARG A 798 -3.37 38.96 -15.99
CA ARG A 798 -3.05 38.76 -14.57
C ARG A 798 -2.21 37.49 -14.38
N PHE A 799 -0.93 37.67 -14.04
CA PHE A 799 -0.08 36.54 -13.67
C PHE A 799 -0.28 36.16 -12.20
N VAL A 800 -0.36 34.85 -11.96
CA VAL A 800 -0.50 34.23 -10.64
C VAL A 800 0.46 33.06 -10.50
N MET A 801 0.78 32.72 -9.25
CA MET A 801 1.67 31.65 -8.86
C MET A 801 0.95 30.67 -7.93
N LYS A 802 1.45 29.43 -7.84
CA LYS A 802 1.16 28.51 -6.74
C LYS A 802 2.35 27.59 -6.50
N ARG A 803 2.64 27.24 -5.23
CA ARG A 803 3.46 26.07 -4.88
C ARG A 803 2.53 24.93 -4.46
N GLY A 804 2.83 23.71 -4.89
CA GLY A 804 2.02 22.53 -4.61
C GLY A 804 2.86 21.26 -4.67
N LEU A 805 2.40 20.20 -4.01
CA LEU A 805 3.12 18.92 -3.88
C LEU A 805 3.62 18.36 -5.22
N THR A 806 2.79 18.35 -6.26
CA THR A 806 3.05 17.58 -7.48
C THR A 806 3.76 18.40 -8.55
N THR A 807 3.44 19.70 -8.67
CA THR A 807 4.07 20.58 -9.68
C THR A 807 5.04 21.62 -9.11
N ARG A 808 5.31 21.60 -7.80
CA ARG A 808 6.12 22.61 -7.07
C ARG A 808 5.68 24.03 -7.43
N THR A 809 6.58 25.00 -7.57
CA THR A 809 6.25 26.38 -7.96
C THR A 809 5.96 26.47 -9.46
N THR A 810 4.77 26.97 -9.83
CA THR A 810 4.39 27.27 -11.22
C THR A 810 3.85 28.69 -11.33
N VAL A 811 4.00 29.28 -12.53
CA VAL A 811 3.34 30.53 -12.95
C VAL A 811 2.21 30.20 -13.91
N GLY A 812 1.12 30.95 -13.85
CA GLY A 812 -0.06 30.80 -14.70
C GLY A 812 -0.76 32.13 -14.94
N ARG A 813 -1.77 32.11 -15.80
CA ARG A 813 -2.55 33.29 -16.20
C ARG A 813 -3.97 33.16 -15.65
N LEU A 814 -4.35 34.03 -14.71
CA LEU A 814 -5.70 34.08 -14.18
C LEU A 814 -6.64 34.65 -15.23
N ASN A 815 -7.72 33.93 -15.54
CA ASN A 815 -8.75 34.42 -16.44
C ASN A 815 -9.60 35.50 -15.73
N GLY A 816 -9.90 36.59 -16.42
CA GLY A 816 -10.68 37.69 -15.86
C GLY A 816 -12.18 37.41 -15.68
N PHE A 817 -12.64 36.21 -16.07
CA PHE A 817 -14.00 35.72 -15.92
C PHE A 817 -14.00 34.33 -15.27
N GLU A 818 -15.01 34.03 -14.47
CA GLU A 818 -15.13 32.71 -13.84
C GLU A 818 -15.54 31.64 -14.85
N SER A 819 -15.24 30.37 -14.54
CA SER A 819 -15.64 29.22 -15.34
C SER A 819 -16.75 28.43 -14.65
N HIS A 820 -17.77 28.04 -15.43
CA HIS A 820 -18.77 27.07 -14.98
C HIS A 820 -18.23 25.64 -15.15
N LYS A 821 -18.30 24.84 -14.08
CA LYS A 821 -17.75 23.49 -13.98
C LYS A 821 -18.82 22.51 -13.52
N ARG A 822 -19.02 21.44 -14.31
CA ARG A 822 -19.89 20.31 -13.99
C ARG A 822 -19.07 19.06 -13.66
N ARG A 823 -19.11 18.58 -12.42
CA ARG A 823 -18.66 17.22 -12.05
C ARG A 823 -19.85 16.25 -12.19
N TYR A 824 -19.58 14.99 -12.53
CA TYR A 824 -20.61 13.93 -12.60
C TYR A 824 -20.28 12.85 -11.58
N GLY A 825 -21.25 12.48 -10.73
CA GLY A 825 -21.09 11.47 -9.69
C GLY A 825 -22.28 10.51 -9.61
N LEU A 826 -22.18 9.52 -8.72
CA LEU A 826 -23.21 8.46 -8.56
C LEU A 826 -24.60 8.97 -8.14
N LEU A 827 -24.69 10.19 -7.62
CA LEU A 827 -25.93 10.83 -7.16
C LEU A 827 -26.45 11.92 -8.11
N GLY A 828 -25.76 12.21 -9.22
CA GLY A 828 -26.18 13.21 -10.21
C GLY A 828 -25.03 14.06 -10.76
N ALA A 829 -25.40 15.15 -11.44
CA ALA A 829 -24.48 16.22 -11.81
C ALA A 829 -24.32 17.21 -10.65
N PHE A 830 -23.12 17.76 -10.51
CA PHE A 830 -22.76 18.78 -9.53
C PHE A 830 -22.17 19.97 -10.27
N ASP A 831 -22.78 21.15 -10.10
CA ASP A 831 -22.42 22.38 -10.80
C ASP A 831 -21.79 23.41 -9.87
N SER A 832 -20.90 24.23 -10.43
CA SER A 832 -20.08 25.18 -9.67
C SER A 832 -19.54 26.30 -10.56
N VAL A 833 -19.25 27.44 -9.95
CA VAL A 833 -18.46 28.53 -10.53
C VAL A 833 -17.10 28.58 -9.85
N GLU A 834 -16.01 28.73 -10.60
CA GLU A 834 -14.65 28.81 -10.03
C GLU A 834 -13.77 29.79 -10.83
N ALA A 835 -12.79 30.41 -10.16
CA ALA A 835 -11.76 31.22 -10.81
C ALA A 835 -10.82 30.30 -11.60
N ALA A 836 -10.63 30.58 -12.88
CA ALA A 836 -9.85 29.75 -13.80
C ALA A 836 -8.43 30.29 -13.99
N VAL A 837 -7.43 29.40 -13.92
CA VAL A 837 -6.03 29.69 -14.22
C VAL A 837 -5.57 28.82 -15.39
N HIS A 838 -5.11 29.47 -16.45
CA HIS A 838 -4.51 28.84 -17.61
C HIS A 838 -2.99 28.63 -17.40
N PRO A 839 -2.39 27.62 -18.04
CA PRO A 839 -0.94 27.51 -18.21
C PRO A 839 -0.31 28.81 -18.70
N TYR A 840 0.94 29.07 -18.30
CA TYR A 840 1.69 30.26 -18.72
C TYR A 840 1.85 30.31 -20.26
N ASP A 841 2.38 29.24 -20.84
CA ASP A 841 2.47 29.00 -22.28
C ASP A 841 2.36 27.49 -22.58
N ASN A 842 2.73 27.05 -23.78
CA ASN A 842 2.66 25.65 -24.20
C ASN A 842 3.85 24.81 -23.68
N ASP A 843 4.98 25.45 -23.35
CA ASP A 843 6.26 24.79 -23.07
C ASP A 843 6.53 24.65 -21.56
N SER A 844 5.89 25.50 -20.74
CA SER A 844 5.95 25.50 -19.27
C SER A 844 5.13 24.37 -18.61
N GLY A 845 4.29 23.67 -19.37
CA GLY A 845 3.42 22.61 -18.87
C GLY A 845 2.20 23.11 -18.06
N PRO A 846 1.41 22.19 -17.46
CA PRO A 846 0.18 22.54 -16.78
C PRO A 846 0.44 23.27 -15.45
N PHE A 847 -0.37 24.28 -15.14
CA PHE A 847 -0.25 25.05 -13.89
C PHE A 847 -0.44 24.20 -12.63
N SER A 848 -1.19 23.08 -12.71
CA SER A 848 -1.35 22.11 -11.62
C SER A 848 -1.63 20.68 -12.11
N ARG A 849 -1.45 19.72 -11.19
CA ARG A 849 -1.81 18.29 -11.32
C ARG A 849 -2.43 17.77 -10.02
N GLY A 850 -2.95 16.54 -10.05
CA GLY A 850 -3.45 15.87 -8.85
C GLY A 850 -2.39 15.82 -7.74
N GLY A 851 -2.76 16.23 -6.53
CA GLY A 851 -1.86 16.45 -5.39
C GLY A 851 -1.62 17.93 -5.05
N ASP A 852 -1.77 18.84 -6.03
CA ASP A 852 -1.72 20.29 -5.78
C ASP A 852 -3.03 20.83 -5.14
N SER A 853 -4.09 20.01 -5.07
CA SER A 853 -5.38 20.36 -4.44
C SER A 853 -5.22 20.90 -3.03
N GLY A 854 -5.88 22.02 -2.75
CA GLY A 854 -5.84 22.72 -1.48
C GLY A 854 -4.80 23.86 -1.42
N ALA A 855 -3.83 23.91 -2.33
CA ALA A 855 -2.79 24.93 -2.38
C ALA A 855 -3.32 26.37 -2.51
N ALA A 856 -2.53 27.34 -2.03
CA ALA A 856 -2.79 28.76 -2.25
C ALA A 856 -2.34 29.20 -3.65
N ILE A 857 -3.23 29.89 -4.36
CA ILE A 857 -2.93 30.63 -5.59
C ILE A 857 -2.75 32.10 -5.20
N PHE A 858 -1.64 32.70 -5.58
CA PHE A 858 -1.22 34.03 -5.14
C PHE A 858 -0.74 34.92 -6.31
N GLY A 859 -0.80 36.24 -6.14
CA GLY A 859 -0.37 37.23 -7.13
C GLY A 859 1.01 37.83 -6.81
N ALA A 860 1.51 38.64 -7.73
CA ALA A 860 2.80 39.33 -7.62
C ALA A 860 2.84 40.43 -6.53
N ASN A 861 1.69 40.84 -5.97
CA ASN A 861 1.55 42.01 -5.09
C ASN A 861 1.25 41.61 -3.62
N ASN A 862 1.74 40.44 -3.18
CA ASN A 862 1.40 39.77 -1.92
C ASN A 862 -0.09 39.41 -1.77
N ASP A 863 -0.82 39.41 -2.89
CA ASP A 863 -2.23 39.06 -3.07
C ASP A 863 -2.45 37.55 -2.86
N PHE A 864 -3.33 37.16 -1.94
CA PHE A 864 -3.91 35.81 -1.90
C PHE A 864 -5.17 35.78 -2.77
N VAL A 865 -5.14 35.03 -3.88
CA VAL A 865 -6.17 35.04 -4.93
C VAL A 865 -7.25 33.98 -4.71
N ALA A 866 -6.87 32.72 -4.55
CA ALA A 866 -7.81 31.60 -4.49
C ALA A 866 -7.22 30.35 -3.82
N GLN A 867 -8.07 29.46 -3.31
CA GLN A 867 -7.67 28.09 -2.95
C GLN A 867 -7.91 27.14 -4.14
N LEU A 868 -6.91 26.35 -4.50
CA LEU A 868 -6.97 25.39 -5.61
C LEU A 868 -7.91 24.21 -5.31
N THR A 869 -8.98 24.02 -6.09
CA THR A 869 -10.01 22.97 -5.91
C THR A 869 -9.98 21.86 -6.96
N GLY A 870 -9.15 22.02 -8.01
CA GLY A 870 -8.85 21.01 -9.01
C GLY A 870 -8.56 21.61 -10.38
N GLY A 871 -8.92 20.92 -11.45
CA GLY A 871 -8.80 21.40 -12.81
C GLY A 871 -9.67 20.58 -13.78
N ALA A 872 -9.58 20.91 -15.06
CA ALA A 872 -10.10 20.14 -16.18
C ALA A 872 -9.00 19.92 -17.23
N GLY A 873 -9.04 18.78 -17.90
CA GLY A 873 -8.12 18.37 -18.96
C GLY A 873 -8.02 16.85 -19.06
N PRO A 874 -7.05 16.31 -19.81
CA PRO A 874 -6.64 14.91 -19.71
C PRO A 874 -6.34 14.51 -18.27
N THR A 875 -6.50 13.22 -17.98
CA THR A 875 -6.54 12.68 -16.60
C THR A 875 -5.28 12.87 -15.76
N ASP A 876 -4.19 13.28 -16.40
CA ASP A 876 -2.83 13.35 -15.88
C ASP A 876 -2.34 14.82 -15.76
N SER A 877 -3.06 15.78 -16.35
CA SER A 877 -2.66 17.19 -16.54
C SER A 877 -3.85 18.13 -16.69
N SER A 878 -3.90 19.22 -15.92
CA SER A 878 -4.97 20.22 -16.06
C SER A 878 -4.66 21.24 -17.16
N ASP A 879 -5.47 21.25 -18.23
CA ASP A 879 -5.49 22.28 -19.27
C ASP A 879 -5.98 23.63 -18.71
N ILE A 880 -6.88 23.57 -17.73
CA ILE A 880 -7.36 24.70 -16.93
C ILE A 880 -7.35 24.25 -15.47
N THR A 881 -6.66 25.01 -14.61
CA THR A 881 -6.74 24.85 -13.15
C THR A 881 -7.87 25.73 -12.62
N TYR A 882 -8.52 25.30 -11.54
CA TYR A 882 -9.58 26.06 -10.90
C TYR A 882 -9.32 26.26 -9.40
N GLY A 883 -9.82 27.38 -8.88
CA GLY A 883 -9.87 27.63 -7.45
C GLY A 883 -11.07 28.46 -7.01
N THR A 884 -11.41 28.33 -5.73
CA THR A 884 -12.43 29.15 -5.06
C THR A 884 -11.79 30.48 -4.65
N PRO A 885 -12.36 31.65 -5.03
CA PRO A 885 -11.83 32.97 -4.64
C PRO A 885 -11.64 33.11 -3.13
N MET A 886 -10.50 33.66 -2.74
CA MET A 886 -10.09 33.68 -1.33
C MET A 886 -10.93 34.65 -0.47
N GLU A 887 -11.40 35.77 -1.04
CA GLU A 887 -12.31 36.70 -0.36
C GLU A 887 -13.59 36.00 0.11
N TRP A 888 -14.28 35.31 -0.80
CA TRP A 888 -15.49 34.56 -0.49
C TRP A 888 -15.24 33.40 0.48
N LEU A 889 -14.17 32.63 0.25
CA LEU A 889 -13.78 31.52 1.13
C LEU A 889 -13.49 32.00 2.57
N TRP A 890 -12.84 33.15 2.70
CA TRP A 890 -12.48 33.71 4.00
C TRP A 890 -13.69 34.34 4.70
N ASP A 891 -14.40 35.25 4.02
CA ASP A 891 -15.42 36.09 4.66
C ASP A 891 -16.81 35.44 4.70
N ALA A 892 -17.25 34.77 3.63
CA ALA A 892 -18.57 34.14 3.59
C ALA A 892 -18.57 32.73 4.21
N VAL A 893 -17.47 31.98 4.12
CA VAL A 893 -17.38 30.59 4.59
C VAL A 893 -16.65 30.46 5.93
N ILE A 894 -15.39 30.90 6.03
CA ILE A 894 -14.57 30.64 7.24
C ILE A 894 -14.93 31.55 8.40
N LYS A 895 -15.10 32.87 8.20
CA LYS A 895 -15.53 33.79 9.28
C LYS A 895 -16.93 33.50 9.79
N THR A 896 -17.84 33.01 8.94
CA THR A 896 -19.19 32.60 9.35
C THR A 896 -19.16 31.45 10.37
N GLU A 897 -18.27 30.48 10.17
CA GLU A 897 -18.05 29.37 11.11
C GLU A 897 -17.16 29.77 12.31
N PHE A 898 -16.15 30.61 12.06
CA PHE A 898 -15.14 31.01 13.04
C PHE A 898 -15.02 32.55 13.11
N PRO A 899 -15.96 33.29 13.75
CA PRO A 899 -15.98 34.76 13.74
C PRO A 899 -14.78 35.47 14.41
N LYS A 900 -13.89 34.71 15.05
CA LYS A 900 -12.65 35.19 15.69
C LYS A 900 -11.38 34.73 14.94
N ALA A 901 -11.51 34.21 13.71
CA ALA A 901 -10.40 33.75 12.91
C ALA A 901 -9.59 34.93 12.34
N VAL A 902 -8.27 34.84 12.40
CA VAL A 902 -7.33 35.85 11.90
C VAL A 902 -6.35 35.20 10.92
N LEU A 903 -6.35 35.69 9.67
CA LEU A 903 -5.56 35.15 8.55
C LEU A 903 -4.13 35.69 8.49
N PHE A 904 -3.97 37.00 8.67
CA PHE A 904 -2.66 37.64 8.66
C PHE A 904 -2.11 37.70 10.07
N PHE A 905 -0.86 37.29 10.23
CA PHE A 905 -0.19 37.21 11.51
C PHE A 905 0.65 38.46 11.70
N ASP A 906 0.40 39.17 12.79
CA ASP A 906 1.27 40.23 13.30
C ASP A 906 2.65 39.60 13.60
N ASN A 907 3.72 40.17 13.05
CA ASN A 907 5.11 39.74 13.25
C ASN A 907 5.69 40.24 14.57
#